data_AF-G4HI64-F1
#
_entry.id   AF-G4HI64-F1
#
_cell.length_a   1.000
_cell.length_b   1.000
_cell.length_c   1.000
_cell.angle_alpha   90.00
_cell.angle_beta   90.00
_cell.angle_gamma   90.00
#
_symmetry.space_group_name_H-M   'P 1'
#
loop_
_entity.id
_entity.type
_entity.pdbx_description
1 polymer ?
#
loop_
_entity_poly.entity_id
_entity_poly.type
_entity_poly.pdbx_seq_one_letter_code
_entity_poly.pdbx_strand_id
1 'polypeptide(L)'
;MKSSRKRISLVLALLMMFSLVPAAYADEAKAEARNLARDAVYMWSEAPESAYPDPGNKLNDGVFGTRNVLDPAWVGHLRKKTREVVFDLGEPKSISGIKAHFLQDWPGSAVLFPLTVSMYVSDDNVHWATLTHKATQTLWIDGPPVDETYAWDAGADGVPGAEDATHAYARYVKVTFTMHTRAWTFIDEIEITGTDGQSKGAVRVPPEEFKMLAPGEATAGIRDLSLLYNGHYANGDGDWSKEDIIPQISYVNQDGEPVDWFFDGVLVLGLLSPDGRDFGGGSNLKDWNWYLDKTFAADGDMFQLNEATKEAGTELGDPDHKTKVVVMIPDPGEYVTDFGDVDGDGKSENFNAGSVGEQQAMANRQKAVRWWMDEVLKRWESSGYSHMELAGLYWLSEQVSTSASGPDMLKYVNGEIHAEGLKSFWIPHFLAYKSYMWKEVGFDAVAFQPNYFFEEMSSERLDDAAYTAERFGMGVEIEFDGRMLTDPVFRQRYKEYLDGGVKYGYMTDTFKAYYKGSGPVLGTAAASEDPEIRIMYDWLYQFVKGTYQLDNTGTVHMKELVNQLEKGGQFKSHGAARSLTAHWDSVVRFEEQGNKEQASGHLDRFLELLEQHKQNGLVSGKAYPLLKANADYVAKRLR
;
A
#
# COMPACT_ATOMS: atom_id res chain seq x y z
N MET A 1 -27.95 -27.28 102.61
CA MET A 1 -27.94 -26.21 103.62
C MET A 1 -27.25 -24.99 103.01
N LYS A 2 -27.96 -23.95 102.56
CA LYS A 2 -28.24 -22.70 103.33
C LYS A 2 -26.99 -22.30 104.14
N SER A 3 -26.30 -21.17 103.97
CA SER A 3 -26.79 -19.79 103.89
C SER A 3 -25.56 -18.85 103.89
N SER A 4 -25.38 -18.01 102.86
CA SER A 4 -25.44 -16.53 102.88
C SER A 4 -24.40 -15.72 103.66
N ARG A 5 -23.71 -14.81 102.93
CA ARG A 5 -23.61 -13.33 103.13
C ARG A 5 -22.72 -12.76 101.99
N LYS A 6 -23.24 -12.06 100.96
CA LYS A 6 -23.52 -10.60 100.83
C LYS A 6 -22.40 -9.73 101.44
N ARG A 7 -21.82 -8.69 100.82
CA ARG A 7 -21.96 -7.94 99.55
C ARG A 7 -20.76 -6.97 99.46
N ILE A 8 -20.42 -6.50 98.24
CA ILE A 8 -19.95 -5.14 97.81
C ILE A 8 -19.04 -5.37 96.58
N SER A 9 -19.55 -5.34 95.35
CA SER A 9 -19.82 -4.16 94.47
C SER A 9 -18.72 -4.05 93.40
N LEU A 10 -19.02 -4.37 92.14
CA LEU A 10 -18.97 -3.40 91.05
C LEU A 10 -19.46 -4.03 89.74
N VAL A 11 -20.28 -3.26 89.05
CA VAL A 11 -20.69 -3.41 87.65
C VAL A 11 -19.45 -3.54 86.77
N LEU A 12 -19.32 -4.63 85.99
CA LEU A 12 -18.61 -4.75 84.70
C LEU A 12 -18.42 -6.25 84.37
N ALA A 13 -19.32 -6.87 83.59
CA ALA A 13 -19.07 -8.13 82.85
C ALA A 13 -20.33 -8.57 82.10
N LEU A 14 -20.76 -7.79 81.11
CA LEU A 14 -21.72 -8.24 80.10
C LEU A 14 -21.43 -7.50 78.79
N LEU A 15 -20.19 -7.65 78.32
CA LEU A 15 -19.66 -7.16 77.04
C LEU A 15 -18.36 -7.95 76.74
N MET A 16 -18.48 -9.28 76.66
CA MET A 16 -17.43 -10.16 76.14
C MET A 16 -18.06 -11.17 75.20
N MET A 17 -18.34 -10.73 73.96
CA MET A 17 -18.34 -11.55 72.74
C MET A 17 -18.53 -10.61 71.53
N PHE A 18 -17.60 -9.68 71.36
CA PHE A 18 -17.24 -9.16 70.04
C PHE A 18 -15.74 -9.40 69.93
N SER A 19 -15.38 -10.56 69.38
CA SER A 19 -14.04 -10.76 68.83
C SER A 19 -13.86 -9.69 67.75
N LEU A 20 -13.02 -8.71 68.06
CA LEU A 20 -12.40 -7.80 67.11
C LEU A 20 -11.73 -8.65 66.03
N VAL A 21 -12.42 -8.86 64.91
CA VAL A 21 -11.72 -8.96 63.63
C VAL A 21 -11.18 -7.55 63.41
N PRO A 22 -9.86 -7.35 63.31
CA PRO A 22 -9.39 -6.10 62.74
C PRO A 22 -9.94 -6.11 61.32
N ALA A 23 -10.91 -5.25 61.04
CA ALA A 23 -11.12 -4.78 59.68
C ALA A 23 -9.82 -4.04 59.32
N ALA A 24 -8.82 -4.80 58.88
CA ALA A 24 -7.76 -4.26 58.07
C ALA A 24 -8.45 -3.80 56.79
N TYR A 25 -8.91 -2.55 56.81
CA TYR A 25 -8.88 -1.75 55.60
C TYR A 25 -7.40 -1.71 55.21
N ALA A 26 -6.97 -2.69 54.43
CA ALA A 26 -5.84 -2.49 53.56
C ALA A 26 -6.28 -1.33 52.66
N ASP A 27 -5.75 -0.13 52.93
CA ASP A 27 -5.55 0.82 51.85
C ASP A 27 -4.85 0.02 50.75
N GLU A 28 -5.55 -0.24 49.65
CA GLU A 28 -4.89 -0.68 48.42
C GLU A 28 -3.83 0.38 48.15
N ALA A 29 -2.57 0.06 48.47
CA ALA A 29 -1.45 0.89 48.10
C ALA A 29 -1.55 1.08 46.59
N LYS A 30 -1.90 2.30 46.18
CA LYS A 30 -2.06 2.65 44.78
C LYS A 30 -0.72 2.35 44.11
N ALA A 31 -0.67 1.31 43.27
CA ALA A 31 0.56 0.91 42.61
C ALA A 31 1.16 2.14 41.90
N GLU A 32 2.39 2.50 42.23
CA GLU A 32 3.04 3.66 41.63
C GLU A 32 3.44 3.34 40.19
N ALA A 33 3.19 4.29 39.28
CA ALA A 33 3.59 4.15 37.89
C ALA A 33 5.12 4.09 37.79
N ARG A 34 5.62 3.15 37.00
CA ARG A 34 7.05 2.89 36.79
C ARG A 34 7.31 2.50 35.33
N ASN A 35 8.58 2.49 34.92
CA ASN A 35 8.97 1.91 33.64
C ASN A 35 8.95 0.36 33.74
N LEU A 36 7.90 -0.24 33.20
CA LEU A 36 7.66 -1.68 33.14
C LEU A 36 8.64 -2.40 32.20
N ALA A 37 9.25 -1.69 31.24
CA ALA A 37 10.23 -2.29 30.33
C ALA A 37 11.47 -2.79 31.07
N ARG A 38 11.83 -2.18 32.22
CA ARG A 38 13.03 -2.51 33.01
C ARG A 38 13.10 -3.97 33.47
N ASP A 39 11.96 -4.59 33.71
CA ASP A 39 11.88 -6.00 34.16
C ASP A 39 11.47 -6.95 33.02
N ALA A 40 11.21 -6.41 31.83
CA ALA A 40 10.69 -7.15 30.69
C ALA A 40 11.83 -7.79 29.88
N VAL A 41 11.48 -8.87 29.18
CA VAL A 41 12.33 -9.45 28.14
C VAL A 41 11.78 -8.99 26.80
N TYR A 42 12.65 -8.69 25.83
CA TYR A 42 12.21 -8.33 24.49
C TYR A 42 12.91 -9.10 23.38
N MET A 43 12.28 -9.10 22.22
CA MET A 43 12.77 -9.74 21.00
C MET A 43 12.69 -8.80 19.82
N TRP A 44 13.70 -8.88 18.96
CA TRP A 44 13.73 -8.22 17.66
C TRP A 44 13.11 -9.10 16.58
N SER A 45 12.39 -8.49 15.62
CA SER A 45 12.02 -9.17 14.37
C SER A 45 13.26 -9.48 13.51
N GLU A 46 14.28 -8.63 13.59
CA GLU A 46 15.57 -8.81 12.93
C GLU A 46 16.71 -8.33 13.83
N ALA A 47 17.78 -9.12 13.96
CA ALA A 47 18.91 -8.74 14.79
C ALA A 47 19.55 -7.42 14.32
N PRO A 48 20.05 -6.58 15.24
CA PRO A 48 20.80 -5.39 14.89
C PRO A 48 22.14 -5.72 14.24
N GLU A 49 22.70 -4.74 13.55
CA GLU A 49 23.98 -4.87 12.89
C GLU A 49 25.11 -5.06 13.92
N SER A 50 26.08 -5.91 13.61
CA SER A 50 27.16 -6.24 14.56
C SER A 50 28.02 -5.04 14.95
N ALA A 51 28.00 -3.96 14.16
CA ALA A 51 28.70 -2.72 14.46
C ALA A 51 28.03 -1.90 15.58
N TYR A 52 26.71 -2.06 15.75
CA TYR A 52 25.90 -1.40 16.78
C TYR A 52 24.96 -2.42 17.43
N PRO A 53 25.53 -3.42 18.14
CA PRO A 53 24.78 -4.59 18.56
C PRO A 53 23.91 -4.29 19.79
N ASP A 54 22.95 -5.18 20.02
CA ASP A 54 22.19 -5.26 21.26
C ASP A 54 22.42 -6.62 21.93
N PRO A 55 23.05 -6.67 23.11
CA PRO A 55 23.21 -7.92 23.86
C PRO A 55 21.90 -8.42 24.51
N GLY A 56 20.78 -7.72 24.33
CA GLY A 56 19.44 -8.10 24.76
C GLY A 56 18.89 -7.30 25.94
N ASN A 57 19.50 -6.15 26.25
CA ASN A 57 19.07 -5.30 27.37
C ASN A 57 19.30 -3.79 27.14
N LYS A 58 19.82 -3.37 25.98
CA LYS A 58 20.09 -1.94 25.76
C LYS A 58 18.81 -1.12 25.69
N LEU A 59 17.75 -1.68 25.09
CA LEU A 59 16.49 -0.97 24.92
C LEU A 59 15.69 -0.75 26.21
N ASN A 60 16.15 -1.29 27.34
CA ASN A 60 15.47 -1.17 28.62
C ASN A 60 16.42 -1.08 29.83
N ASP A 61 17.67 -0.66 29.60
CA ASP A 61 18.63 -0.40 30.69
C ASP A 61 18.59 1.08 31.16
N GLY A 62 17.76 1.90 30.50
CA GLY A 62 17.58 3.34 30.67
C GLY A 62 18.86 4.13 30.70
N VAL A 63 19.81 3.71 29.88
CA VAL A 63 20.90 4.51 29.39
C VAL A 63 20.47 5.13 28.07
N PHE A 64 20.38 6.46 28.04
CA PHE A 64 20.14 7.20 26.81
C PHE A 64 21.49 7.53 26.16
N GLY A 65 21.58 7.28 24.86
CA GLY A 65 22.71 7.65 24.02
C GLY A 65 22.82 9.16 23.89
N THR A 66 24.06 9.64 23.90
CA THR A 66 24.38 11.02 23.54
C THR A 66 24.20 11.22 22.02
N ARG A 67 24.18 12.50 21.59
CA ARG A 67 24.19 12.92 20.17
C ARG A 67 25.52 12.64 19.46
N ASN A 68 26.01 11.42 19.61
CA ASN A 68 27.23 10.89 19.03
C ASN A 68 26.95 9.45 18.61
N VAL A 69 27.06 9.17 17.31
CA VAL A 69 26.82 7.83 16.77
C VAL A 69 27.73 6.77 17.38
N LEU A 70 28.89 7.14 17.93
CA LEU A 70 29.83 6.21 18.57
C LEU A 70 29.46 5.88 20.02
N ASP A 71 28.40 6.49 20.57
CA ASP A 71 27.93 6.16 21.90
C ASP A 71 27.45 4.70 21.93
N PRO A 72 28.01 3.84 22.81
CA PRO A 72 27.65 2.44 22.85
C PRO A 72 26.20 2.17 23.27
N ALA A 73 25.45 3.16 23.77
CA ALA A 73 24.02 2.99 24.03
C ALA A 73 23.21 2.75 22.75
N TRP A 74 23.66 3.28 21.60
CA TRP A 74 22.93 3.10 20.35
C TRP A 74 22.96 1.65 19.84
N VAL A 75 21.78 1.20 19.43
CA VAL A 75 21.53 -0.01 18.64
C VAL A 75 21.21 0.41 17.21
N GLY A 76 21.88 -0.19 16.24
CA GLY A 76 21.82 0.23 14.85
C GLY A 76 21.28 -0.85 13.92
N HIS A 77 20.34 -0.45 13.06
CA HIS A 77 19.83 -1.26 11.96
C HIS A 77 20.08 -0.60 10.62
N LEU A 78 20.22 -1.42 9.58
CA LEU A 78 20.45 -0.97 8.23
C LEU A 78 19.52 -1.71 7.24
N ARG A 79 18.81 -0.93 6.40
CA ARG A 79 18.02 -1.40 5.25
C ARG A 79 16.97 -2.47 5.61
N LYS A 80 16.51 -3.20 4.58
CA LYS A 80 15.57 -4.33 4.65
C LYS A 80 14.19 -3.87 5.14
N LYS A 81 13.53 -4.68 5.96
CA LYS A 81 12.12 -4.53 6.32
C LYS A 81 11.94 -3.66 7.55
N THR A 82 10.71 -3.17 7.76
CA THR A 82 10.24 -2.62 9.03
C THR A 82 10.79 -3.42 10.22
N ARG A 83 11.32 -2.72 11.23
CA ARG A 83 11.79 -3.36 12.47
C ARG A 83 10.68 -3.41 13.49
N GLU A 84 10.67 -4.49 14.27
CA GLU A 84 9.77 -4.68 15.40
C GLU A 84 10.56 -5.07 16.64
N VAL A 85 10.17 -4.49 17.77
CA VAL A 85 10.61 -4.88 19.10
C VAL A 85 9.38 -5.26 19.90
N VAL A 86 9.33 -6.50 20.41
CA VAL A 86 8.25 -6.99 21.26
C VAL A 86 8.74 -7.20 22.67
N PHE A 87 8.16 -6.50 23.63
CA PHE A 87 8.36 -6.71 25.06
C PHE A 87 7.30 -7.66 25.63
N ASP A 88 7.75 -8.70 26.35
CA ASP A 88 6.92 -9.53 27.21
C ASP A 88 7.03 -9.01 28.65
N LEU A 89 5.94 -8.44 29.17
CA LEU A 89 5.87 -7.93 30.54
C LEU A 89 5.71 -9.05 31.59
N GLY A 90 5.66 -10.32 31.16
CA GLY A 90 5.51 -11.53 31.99
C GLY A 90 4.06 -11.84 32.38
N GLU A 91 3.26 -10.82 32.62
CA GLU A 91 1.83 -10.88 32.92
C GLU A 91 1.12 -9.63 32.39
N PRO A 92 -0.22 -9.62 32.28
CA PRO A 92 -0.95 -8.42 31.88
C PRO A 92 -0.81 -7.28 32.91
N LYS A 93 -0.42 -6.09 32.43
CA LYS A 93 -0.17 -4.87 33.22
C LYS A 93 -0.91 -3.68 32.64
N SER A 94 -1.13 -2.65 33.46
CA SER A 94 -1.75 -1.38 33.01
C SER A 94 -0.71 -0.42 32.48
N ILE A 95 -0.77 -0.11 31.19
CA ILE A 95 0.19 0.70 30.43
C ILE A 95 -0.43 2.06 30.16
N SER A 96 0.23 3.13 30.60
CA SER A 96 -0.21 4.53 30.41
C SER A 96 0.65 5.30 29.41
N GLY A 97 1.81 4.80 29.03
CA GLY A 97 2.63 5.45 28.02
C GLY A 97 3.75 4.57 27.48
N ILE A 98 4.18 4.86 26.25
CA ILE A 98 5.30 4.21 25.58
C ILE A 98 6.16 5.30 24.95
N LYS A 99 7.48 5.22 25.09
CA LYS A 99 8.43 6.13 24.45
C LYS A 99 9.52 5.33 23.74
N ALA A 100 9.94 5.80 22.57
CA ALA A 100 11.08 5.25 21.83
C ALA A 100 11.96 6.40 21.33
N HIS A 101 13.26 6.35 21.62
CA HIS A 101 14.20 7.42 21.37
C HIS A 101 15.16 7.08 20.22
N PHE A 102 15.31 8.01 19.28
CA PHE A 102 16.06 7.79 18.04
C PHE A 102 17.08 8.91 17.82
N LEU A 103 18.14 8.57 17.08
CA LEU A 103 19.16 9.51 16.63
C LEU A 103 19.04 9.78 15.13
N GLN A 104 19.37 11.00 14.72
CA GLN A 104 19.71 11.37 13.37
C GLN A 104 21.09 12.03 13.33
N ASP A 105 21.88 11.67 12.33
CA ASP A 105 23.15 12.31 11.99
C ASP A 105 23.29 12.30 10.47
N TRP A 106 22.85 13.41 9.85
CA TRP A 106 22.77 13.58 8.41
C TRP A 106 23.35 14.93 7.97
N PRO A 107 24.19 14.97 6.91
CA PRO A 107 24.67 13.84 6.10
C PRO A 107 25.89 13.10 6.71
N GLY A 108 26.27 13.39 7.95
CA GLY A 108 27.54 12.93 8.57
C GLY A 108 27.72 11.41 8.59
N SER A 109 26.88 10.71 9.34
CA SER A 109 26.96 9.25 9.52
C SER A 109 25.87 8.47 8.78
N ALA A 110 25.09 9.16 7.95
CA ALA A 110 23.95 8.61 7.21
C ALA A 110 22.95 7.87 8.14
N VAL A 111 22.60 8.48 9.27
CA VAL A 111 21.58 7.99 10.20
C VAL A 111 20.37 8.90 10.09
N LEU A 112 19.18 8.34 9.87
CA LEU A 112 17.93 9.07 9.72
C LEU A 112 16.85 8.55 10.67
N PHE A 113 15.99 9.46 11.13
CA PHE A 113 14.80 9.07 11.86
C PHE A 113 13.88 8.18 11.01
N PRO A 114 13.19 7.20 11.62
CA PRO A 114 12.12 6.51 10.94
C PRO A 114 11.00 7.51 10.60
N LEU A 115 10.40 7.38 9.42
CA LEU A 115 9.27 8.25 9.04
C LEU A 115 8.01 7.94 9.85
N THR A 116 7.90 6.72 10.37
CA THR A 116 6.77 6.30 11.19
C THR A 116 7.22 5.34 12.28
N VAL A 117 6.81 5.62 13.51
CA VAL A 117 6.89 4.71 14.66
C VAL A 117 5.47 4.36 15.08
N SER A 118 5.17 3.08 15.21
CA SER A 118 3.85 2.60 15.65
C SER A 118 3.98 1.77 16.92
N MET A 119 2.97 1.85 17.78
CA MET A 119 2.97 1.22 19.09
C MET A 119 1.69 0.40 19.25
N TYR A 120 1.84 -0.84 19.71
CA TYR A 120 0.77 -1.81 19.84
C TYR A 120 0.82 -2.52 21.18
N VAL A 121 -0.32 -3.09 21.56
CA VAL A 121 -0.45 -4.00 22.71
C VAL A 121 -1.10 -5.31 22.32
N SER A 122 -0.79 -6.38 23.04
CA SER A 122 -1.38 -7.71 22.82
C SER A 122 -1.47 -8.51 24.11
N ASP A 123 -2.44 -9.41 24.19
CA ASP A 123 -2.55 -10.40 25.26
C ASP A 123 -1.80 -11.71 24.95
N ASP A 124 -1.55 -12.00 23.67
CA ASP A 124 -1.11 -13.33 23.20
C ASP A 124 0.08 -13.32 22.24
N ASN A 125 0.64 -12.14 21.91
CA ASN A 125 1.75 -11.96 20.98
C ASN A 125 1.43 -12.39 19.53
N VAL A 126 0.14 -12.52 19.19
CA VAL A 126 -0.33 -12.88 17.84
C VAL A 126 -1.30 -11.82 17.32
N HIS A 127 -2.30 -11.45 18.12
CA HIS A 127 -3.30 -10.46 17.77
C HIS A 127 -2.97 -9.13 18.42
N TRP A 128 -2.83 -8.07 17.63
CA TRP A 128 -2.33 -6.77 18.06
C TRP A 128 -3.41 -5.71 18.01
N ALA A 129 -3.51 -4.91 19.06
CA ALA A 129 -4.31 -3.70 19.10
C ALA A 129 -3.41 -2.48 18.90
N THR A 130 -3.81 -1.57 18.01
CA THR A 130 -3.07 -0.34 17.72
C THR A 130 -3.29 0.68 18.84
N LEU A 131 -2.22 1.26 19.37
CA LEU A 131 -2.30 2.41 20.28
C LEU A 131 -2.08 3.73 19.54
N THR A 132 -1.04 3.80 18.70
CA THR A 132 -0.77 4.99 17.89
C THR A 132 0.13 4.68 16.71
N HIS A 133 0.05 5.54 15.70
CA HIS A 133 1.09 5.78 14.71
C HIS A 133 1.59 7.20 14.88
N LYS A 134 2.91 7.42 14.84
CA LYS A 134 3.54 8.74 14.99
C LYS A 134 4.52 8.96 13.84
N ALA A 135 4.37 10.07 13.13
CA ALA A 135 5.35 10.53 12.15
C ALA A 135 6.50 11.29 12.82
N THR A 136 7.65 11.36 12.15
CA THR A 136 8.73 12.28 12.57
C THR A 136 8.22 13.72 12.64
N GLN A 137 8.62 14.45 13.68
CA GLN A 137 8.21 15.83 13.94
C GLN A 137 9.05 16.85 13.17
N THR A 138 10.33 16.56 12.93
CA THR A 138 11.26 17.50 12.30
C THR A 138 11.62 17.14 10.87
N LEU A 139 11.24 15.94 10.41
CA LEU A 139 11.75 15.34 9.18
C LEU A 139 13.29 15.25 9.20
N TRP A 140 13.85 14.87 8.06
CA TRP A 140 15.28 14.81 7.88
C TRP A 140 15.84 16.21 7.64
N ILE A 141 16.85 16.56 8.44
CA ILE A 141 17.50 17.87 8.42
C ILE A 141 19.00 17.70 8.27
N ASP A 142 19.60 18.53 7.44
CA ASP A 142 21.06 18.67 7.37
C ASP A 142 21.55 19.40 8.62
N GLY A 143 22.53 18.83 9.32
CA GLY A 143 23.06 19.50 10.50
C GLY A 143 23.88 18.63 11.43
N PRO A 144 24.24 19.15 12.62
CA PRO A 144 24.81 18.33 13.68
C PRO A 144 23.81 17.24 14.10
N PRO A 145 24.29 16.16 14.77
CA PRO A 145 23.40 15.11 15.23
C PRO A 145 22.28 15.66 16.14
N VAL A 146 21.07 15.17 15.93
CA VAL A 146 19.86 15.49 16.69
C VAL A 146 19.16 14.21 17.11
N ASP A 147 18.31 14.29 18.12
CA ASP A 147 17.51 13.16 18.61
C ASP A 147 16.02 13.52 18.63
N GLU A 148 15.18 12.48 18.60
CA GLU A 148 13.73 12.60 18.65
C GLU A 148 13.14 11.46 19.50
N THR A 149 12.15 11.78 20.33
CA THR A 149 11.35 10.78 21.06
C THR A 149 9.95 10.69 20.47
N TYR A 150 9.57 9.48 20.08
CA TYR A 150 8.21 9.14 19.69
C TYR A 150 7.50 8.63 20.92
N ALA A 151 6.34 9.20 21.25
CA ALA A 151 5.62 8.89 22.48
C ALA A 151 4.14 8.64 22.22
N TRP A 152 3.60 7.63 22.90
CA TRP A 152 2.17 7.52 23.18
C TRP A 152 1.96 7.80 24.66
N ASP A 153 1.00 8.67 24.97
CA ASP A 153 0.57 8.95 26.34
C ASP A 153 -0.96 8.82 26.42
N ALA A 154 -1.45 7.91 27.25
CA ALA A 154 -2.88 7.63 27.35
C ALA A 154 -3.70 8.85 27.81
N GLY A 155 -3.11 9.81 28.53
CA GLY A 155 -3.79 11.03 28.97
C GLY A 155 -3.85 12.10 27.87
N ALA A 156 -2.81 12.21 27.04
CA ALA A 156 -2.75 13.19 25.95
C ALA A 156 -3.36 12.69 24.64
N ASP A 157 -3.11 11.42 24.29
CA ASP A 157 -3.55 10.79 23.05
C ASP A 157 -4.84 9.98 23.20
N GLY A 158 -5.20 9.60 24.44
CA GLY A 158 -6.30 8.69 24.72
C GLY A 158 -5.94 7.22 24.50
N VAL A 159 -6.86 6.34 24.90
CA VAL A 159 -6.81 4.90 24.59
C VAL A 159 -7.77 4.62 23.43
N PRO A 160 -7.31 4.07 22.29
CA PRO A 160 -8.18 3.83 21.14
C PRO A 160 -9.41 2.99 21.49
N GLY A 161 -10.58 3.44 21.03
CA GLY A 161 -11.87 2.80 21.29
C GLY A 161 -12.39 2.94 22.73
N ALA A 162 -11.74 3.73 23.60
CA ALA A 162 -12.13 3.91 24.99
C ALA A 162 -11.84 5.32 25.53
N GLU A 163 -12.79 6.24 25.35
CA GLU A 163 -12.65 7.68 25.66
C GLU A 163 -12.31 7.99 27.15
N ASP A 164 -12.83 7.20 28.09
CA ASP A 164 -12.61 7.40 29.53
C ASP A 164 -11.46 6.54 30.10
N ALA A 165 -10.83 5.70 29.27
CA ALA A 165 -9.77 4.83 29.74
C ALA A 165 -8.48 5.61 29.95
N THR A 166 -7.78 5.27 31.03
CA THR A 166 -6.51 5.91 31.41
C THR A 166 -5.30 5.02 31.14
N HIS A 167 -5.53 3.75 30.83
CA HIS A 167 -4.49 2.78 30.54
C HIS A 167 -4.99 1.73 29.54
N ALA A 168 -4.09 1.24 28.70
CA ALA A 168 -4.26 -0.05 28.04
C ALA A 168 -3.89 -1.18 29.02
N TYR A 169 -4.60 -2.30 29.01
CA TYR A 169 -4.32 -3.47 29.83
C TYR A 169 -3.92 -4.63 28.93
N ALA A 170 -2.65 -5.05 29.00
CA ALA A 170 -2.11 -6.08 28.11
C ALA A 170 -0.80 -6.67 28.68
N ARG A 171 -0.37 -7.82 28.13
CA ARG A 171 0.90 -8.46 28.50
C ARG A 171 2.06 -8.06 27.60
N TYR A 172 1.82 -7.90 26.31
CA TYR A 172 2.83 -7.62 25.31
C TYR A 172 2.72 -6.19 24.82
N VAL A 173 3.87 -5.56 24.59
CA VAL A 173 3.99 -4.24 23.94
C VAL A 173 4.89 -4.38 22.74
N LYS A 174 4.46 -3.86 21.59
CA LYS A 174 5.26 -3.85 20.37
C LYS A 174 5.50 -2.43 19.89
N VAL A 175 6.76 -2.13 19.57
CA VAL A 175 7.16 -0.90 18.88
C VAL A 175 7.67 -1.29 17.50
N THR A 176 7.10 -0.70 16.44
CA THR A 176 7.56 -0.91 15.07
C THR A 176 8.03 0.40 14.47
N PHE A 177 9.08 0.38 13.65
CA PHE A 177 9.56 1.59 12.96
C PHE A 177 10.04 1.29 11.54
N THR A 178 9.75 2.23 10.63
CA THR A 178 10.10 2.09 9.20
C THR A 178 11.60 2.25 8.99
N MET A 179 12.15 1.47 8.06
CA MET A 179 13.57 1.53 7.69
C MET A 179 13.77 2.41 6.46
N HIS A 180 14.82 3.25 6.50
CA HIS A 180 15.24 3.99 5.32
C HIS A 180 15.93 3.07 4.29
N THR A 181 15.78 3.37 3.00
CA THR A 181 16.32 2.54 1.92
C THR A 181 17.86 2.63 1.80
N ARG A 182 18.44 3.75 2.27
CA ARG A 182 19.86 4.10 2.07
C ARG A 182 20.60 4.53 3.34
N ALA A 183 19.90 4.64 4.48
CA ALA A 183 20.44 5.17 5.73
C ALA A 183 20.25 4.18 6.87
N TRP A 184 21.03 4.36 7.93
CA TRP A 184 20.87 3.69 9.20
C TRP A 184 19.68 4.24 9.98
N THR A 185 19.14 3.41 10.87
CA THR A 185 18.18 3.83 11.90
C THR A 185 18.73 3.40 13.26
N PHE A 186 18.86 4.36 14.17
CA PHE A 186 19.46 4.18 15.50
C PHE A 186 18.43 4.41 16.59
N ILE A 187 18.40 3.51 17.57
CA ILE A 187 17.53 3.51 18.73
C ILE A 187 18.33 3.07 19.96
N ASP A 188 18.09 3.66 21.12
CA ASP A 188 18.80 3.36 22.38
C ASP A 188 17.87 2.82 23.48
N GLU A 189 16.73 3.46 23.73
CA GLU A 189 15.84 3.13 24.85
C GLU A 189 14.36 3.13 24.43
N ILE A 190 13.62 2.14 24.94
CA ILE A 190 12.15 2.08 24.92
C ILE A 190 11.64 2.04 26.36
N GLU A 191 10.89 3.06 26.75
CA GLU A 191 10.25 3.13 28.06
C GLU A 191 8.77 2.76 27.97
N ILE A 192 8.30 1.87 28.84
CA ILE A 192 6.88 1.49 28.95
C ILE A 192 6.39 1.92 30.34
N THR A 193 5.71 3.06 30.43
CA THR A 193 5.18 3.56 31.72
C THR A 193 3.87 2.87 32.07
N GLY A 194 3.76 2.37 33.30
CA GLY A 194 2.55 1.70 33.77
C GLY A 194 2.63 1.17 35.19
N THR A 195 1.67 0.34 35.57
CA THR A 195 1.54 -0.28 36.91
C THR A 195 1.34 -1.79 36.79
N ASP A 196 1.79 -2.53 37.79
CA ASP A 196 1.51 -3.96 37.90
C ASP A 196 0.02 -4.21 38.16
N GLY A 197 -0.51 -5.31 37.61
CA GLY A 197 -1.93 -5.64 37.69
C GLY A 197 -2.83 -4.71 36.87
N GLN A 198 -4.14 -4.79 37.13
CA GLN A 198 -5.14 -3.97 36.45
C GLN A 198 -5.52 -2.75 37.29
N SER A 199 -5.02 -1.58 36.93
CA SER A 199 -5.37 -0.30 37.52
C SER A 199 -6.81 0.12 37.19
N LYS A 200 -7.38 0.98 38.04
CA LYS A 200 -8.69 1.61 37.77
C LYS A 200 -8.62 2.44 36.47
N GLY A 201 -9.51 2.16 35.53
CA GLY A 201 -9.54 2.79 34.21
C GLY A 201 -8.68 2.10 33.16
N ALA A 202 -8.08 0.95 33.48
CA ALA A 202 -7.35 0.13 32.51
C ALA A 202 -8.29 -0.80 31.74
N VAL A 203 -8.19 -0.78 30.41
CA VAL A 203 -9.05 -1.55 29.50
C VAL A 203 -8.22 -2.39 28.53
N ARG A 204 -8.74 -3.55 28.15
CA ARG A 204 -8.17 -4.32 27.04
C ARG A 204 -8.62 -3.67 25.74
N VAL A 205 -7.68 -3.20 24.94
CA VAL A 205 -7.97 -2.66 23.61
C VAL A 205 -8.21 -3.85 22.67
N PRO A 206 -9.35 -3.91 21.95
CA PRO A 206 -9.61 -5.00 21.03
C PRO A 206 -8.53 -5.07 19.95
N PRO A 207 -8.01 -6.28 19.61
CA PRO A 207 -7.06 -6.41 18.51
C PRO A 207 -7.75 -6.11 17.17
N GLU A 208 -6.95 -5.62 16.24
CA GLU A 208 -7.37 -5.31 14.87
C GLU A 208 -6.98 -6.46 13.93
N GLU A 209 -7.81 -6.71 12.92
CA GLU A 209 -7.45 -7.57 11.79
C GLU A 209 -6.70 -6.73 10.76
N PHE A 210 -5.38 -6.91 10.68
CA PHE A 210 -4.59 -6.32 9.61
C PHE A 210 -4.85 -7.07 8.32
N LYS A 211 -5.32 -6.36 7.31
CA LYS A 211 -5.63 -6.90 5.99
C LYS A 211 -5.45 -5.81 4.96
N MET A 212 -5.00 -6.19 3.77
CA MET A 212 -4.94 -5.26 2.65
C MET A 212 -6.36 -4.79 2.26
N LEU A 213 -6.42 -3.67 1.54
CA LEU A 213 -7.68 -3.13 1.04
C LEU A 213 -8.28 -4.07 0.00
N ALA A 214 -9.38 -4.73 0.36
CA ALA A 214 -10.14 -5.53 -0.59
C ALA A 214 -10.95 -4.63 -1.55
N PRO A 215 -11.13 -5.05 -2.82
CA PRO A 215 -12.05 -4.37 -3.73
C PRO A 215 -13.47 -4.36 -3.18
N GLY A 216 -14.18 -3.23 -3.29
CA GLY A 216 -15.51 -3.09 -2.72
C GLY A 216 -16.03 -1.66 -2.81
N GLU A 217 -16.93 -1.27 -1.92
CA GLU A 217 -17.54 0.06 -1.93
C GLU A 217 -16.49 1.19 -1.90
N ALA A 218 -15.45 1.05 -1.08
CA ALA A 218 -14.37 2.03 -0.97
C ALA A 218 -13.61 2.25 -2.30
N THR A 219 -13.51 1.23 -3.14
CA THR A 219 -12.82 1.29 -4.43
C THR A 219 -13.77 1.51 -5.60
N ALA A 220 -15.05 1.83 -5.35
CA ALA A 220 -16.12 1.80 -6.36
C ALA A 220 -16.22 0.44 -7.09
N GLY A 221 -15.83 -0.64 -6.41
CA GLY A 221 -15.75 -1.99 -6.96
C GLY A 221 -14.59 -2.23 -7.93
N ILE A 222 -13.68 -1.26 -8.12
CA ILE A 222 -12.46 -1.44 -8.92
C ILE A 222 -11.55 -2.42 -8.19
N ARG A 223 -11.06 -3.42 -8.90
CA ARG A 223 -10.07 -4.40 -8.41
C ARG A 223 -8.67 -4.06 -8.89
N ASP A 224 -8.56 -3.62 -10.14
CA ASP A 224 -7.30 -3.46 -10.85
C ASP A 224 -7.33 -2.14 -11.65
N LEU A 225 -6.80 -1.07 -11.04
CA LEU A 225 -6.77 0.30 -11.56
C LEU A 225 -5.56 0.53 -12.47
N SER A 226 -5.80 0.72 -13.75
CA SER A 226 -4.76 1.02 -14.75
C SER A 226 -4.43 2.51 -14.78
N LEU A 227 -3.19 2.90 -14.48
CA LEU A 227 -2.75 4.29 -14.64
C LEU A 227 -2.42 4.57 -16.12
N LEU A 228 -3.07 5.59 -16.69
CA LEU A 228 -2.80 6.14 -18.01
C LEU A 228 -2.23 7.56 -17.85
N TYR A 229 -0.91 7.66 -18.01
CA TYR A 229 -0.21 8.94 -17.96
C TYR A 229 -0.47 9.72 -19.25
N ASN A 230 -1.19 10.85 -19.21
CA ASN A 230 -1.60 11.64 -20.37
C ASN A 230 -1.07 13.10 -20.37
N GLY A 231 -0.06 13.38 -19.55
CA GLY A 231 0.69 14.64 -19.56
C GLY A 231 1.54 14.85 -20.83
N HIS A 232 2.37 15.89 -20.83
CA HIS A 232 3.27 16.18 -21.95
C HIS A 232 4.57 15.38 -21.81
N TYR A 233 4.74 14.38 -22.67
CA TYR A 233 5.91 13.50 -22.68
C TYR A 233 6.58 13.44 -24.06
N ALA A 234 7.79 12.90 -24.10
CA ALA A 234 8.49 12.68 -25.36
C ALA A 234 7.67 11.75 -26.28
N ASN A 235 7.86 11.90 -27.59
CA ASN A 235 7.23 11.07 -28.65
C ASN A 235 5.69 11.05 -28.66
N GLY A 236 5.02 11.92 -27.89
CA GLY A 236 3.57 11.85 -27.75
C GLY A 236 3.12 10.70 -26.84
N ASP A 237 3.99 10.20 -25.94
CA ASP A 237 3.67 9.08 -25.03
C ASP A 237 2.53 9.39 -24.03
N GLY A 238 2.03 10.62 -24.00
CA GLY A 238 0.84 11.01 -23.25
C GLY A 238 -0.41 11.20 -24.10
N ASP A 239 -0.34 11.00 -25.41
CA ASP A 239 -1.47 11.12 -26.34
C ASP A 239 -2.03 9.73 -26.60
N TRP A 240 -3.15 9.40 -25.96
CA TRP A 240 -3.71 8.05 -26.02
C TRP A 240 -4.69 7.91 -27.17
N SER A 241 -4.40 7.00 -28.10
CA SER A 241 -5.38 6.57 -29.09
C SER A 241 -6.26 5.43 -28.56
N LYS A 242 -7.42 5.22 -29.20
CA LYS A 242 -8.27 4.06 -28.95
C LYS A 242 -7.47 2.74 -29.05
N GLU A 243 -6.64 2.61 -30.08
CA GLU A 243 -5.81 1.43 -30.34
C GLU A 243 -4.78 1.18 -29.23
N ASP A 244 -4.21 2.24 -28.64
CA ASP A 244 -3.26 2.13 -27.51
C ASP A 244 -3.95 1.76 -26.18
N ILE A 245 -5.24 2.11 -26.05
CA ILE A 245 -6.04 1.86 -24.85
C ILE A 245 -6.63 0.45 -24.84
N ILE A 246 -7.01 -0.11 -25.99
CA ILE A 246 -7.63 -1.44 -26.07
C ILE A 246 -6.83 -2.51 -25.30
N PRO A 247 -5.49 -2.63 -25.42
CA PRO A 247 -4.69 -3.60 -24.67
C PRO A 247 -4.60 -3.32 -23.15
N GLN A 248 -5.07 -2.16 -22.68
CA GLN A 248 -5.16 -1.80 -21.28
C GLN A 248 -6.47 -2.33 -20.68
N ILE A 249 -7.60 -2.04 -21.32
CA ILE A 249 -8.92 -2.41 -20.79
C ILE A 249 -9.35 -3.82 -21.19
N SER A 250 -8.73 -4.40 -22.22
CA SER A 250 -8.99 -5.75 -22.70
C SER A 250 -7.69 -6.53 -22.92
N TYR A 251 -7.78 -7.84 -22.75
CA TYR A 251 -6.73 -8.76 -23.13
C TYR A 251 -6.87 -9.07 -24.61
N VAL A 252 -5.82 -8.80 -25.38
CA VAL A 252 -5.83 -9.00 -26.84
C VAL A 252 -5.00 -10.22 -27.27
N ASN A 253 -5.43 -10.85 -28.35
CA ASN A 253 -4.64 -11.90 -29.02
C ASN A 253 -3.44 -11.31 -29.80
N GLN A 254 -2.71 -12.11 -30.57
CA GLN A 254 -1.56 -11.61 -31.36
C GLN A 254 -1.98 -10.78 -32.58
N ASP A 255 -3.23 -10.89 -33.00
CA ASP A 255 -3.82 -10.11 -34.09
C ASP A 255 -4.39 -8.76 -33.60
N GLY A 256 -4.29 -8.48 -32.29
CA GLY A 256 -4.80 -7.27 -31.65
C GLY A 256 -6.30 -7.31 -31.30
N GLU A 257 -6.96 -8.46 -31.48
CA GLU A 257 -8.41 -8.57 -31.23
C GLU A 257 -8.68 -8.78 -29.73
N PRO A 258 -9.64 -8.05 -29.13
CA PRO A 258 -10.09 -8.28 -27.75
C PRO A 258 -10.65 -9.69 -27.57
N VAL A 259 -10.16 -10.41 -26.55
CA VAL A 259 -10.66 -11.75 -26.22
C VAL A 259 -11.17 -11.89 -24.78
N ASP A 260 -10.78 -10.99 -23.87
CA ASP A 260 -11.36 -10.89 -22.52
C ASP A 260 -11.23 -9.48 -21.95
N TRP A 261 -12.02 -9.14 -20.92
CA TRP A 261 -11.78 -7.93 -20.13
C TRP A 261 -10.49 -8.05 -19.33
N PHE A 262 -9.79 -6.93 -19.09
CA PHE A 262 -8.50 -6.92 -18.40
C PHE A 262 -8.53 -6.07 -17.12
N PHE A 263 -8.09 -4.81 -17.16
CA PHE A 263 -8.25 -3.87 -16.06
C PHE A 263 -9.69 -3.36 -15.98
N ASP A 264 -10.23 -3.22 -14.78
CA ASP A 264 -11.64 -2.84 -14.53
C ASP A 264 -11.82 -1.39 -14.04
N GLY A 265 -10.72 -0.65 -13.94
CA GLY A 265 -10.71 0.80 -13.74
C GLY A 265 -9.52 1.46 -14.44
N VAL A 266 -9.67 2.74 -14.77
CA VAL A 266 -8.63 3.58 -15.38
C VAL A 266 -8.47 4.87 -14.59
N LEU A 267 -7.23 5.19 -14.22
CA LEU A 267 -6.84 6.49 -13.69
C LEU A 267 -6.15 7.29 -14.79
N VAL A 268 -6.71 8.45 -15.16
CA VAL A 268 -6.10 9.39 -16.10
C VAL A 268 -5.40 10.51 -15.33
N LEU A 269 -4.08 10.62 -15.50
CA LEU A 269 -3.23 11.55 -14.78
C LEU A 269 -2.06 12.04 -15.63
N GLY A 270 -1.44 13.17 -15.29
CA GLY A 270 -0.25 13.69 -15.94
C GLY A 270 0.66 14.43 -14.97
N LEU A 271 1.98 14.37 -15.21
CA LEU A 271 2.98 15.02 -14.36
C LEU A 271 3.46 16.35 -14.92
N LEU A 272 3.56 16.49 -16.23
CA LEU A 272 4.19 17.65 -16.87
C LEU A 272 3.25 18.34 -17.86
N SER A 273 3.28 19.67 -17.87
CA SER A 273 2.69 20.48 -18.93
C SER A 273 3.68 20.72 -20.09
N PRO A 274 3.24 21.26 -21.24
CA PRO A 274 4.13 21.61 -22.35
C PRO A 274 5.19 22.66 -21.99
N ASP A 275 4.90 23.49 -20.99
CA ASP A 275 5.85 24.48 -20.46
C ASP A 275 6.86 23.82 -19.47
N GLY A 276 6.78 22.50 -19.26
CA GLY A 276 7.64 21.74 -18.35
C GLY A 276 7.33 21.95 -16.86
N ARG A 277 6.14 22.49 -16.53
CA ARG A 277 5.72 22.69 -15.13
C ARG A 277 5.07 21.43 -14.58
N ASP A 278 5.37 21.15 -13.31
CA ASP A 278 4.95 19.96 -12.58
C ASP A 278 3.55 20.13 -11.97
N PHE A 279 2.64 19.19 -12.24
CA PHE A 279 1.30 19.16 -11.65
C PHE A 279 1.30 18.78 -10.15
N GLY A 280 2.41 18.28 -9.61
CA GLY A 280 2.66 18.01 -8.20
C GLY A 280 3.13 19.23 -7.38
N GLY A 281 2.72 20.46 -7.75
CA GLY A 281 2.94 21.65 -6.92
C GLY A 281 3.60 22.86 -7.60
N GLY A 282 3.96 22.76 -8.89
CA GLY A 282 4.67 23.83 -9.61
C GLY A 282 3.91 24.46 -10.78
N SER A 283 2.73 23.94 -11.11
CA SER A 283 1.90 24.35 -12.24
C SER A 283 0.97 25.51 -11.88
N ASN A 284 0.49 26.20 -12.92
CA ASN A 284 -0.44 27.33 -12.78
C ASN A 284 -1.72 27.09 -13.61
N LEU A 285 -2.65 28.02 -13.55
CA LEU A 285 -3.96 27.93 -14.20
C LEU A 285 -3.87 27.69 -15.72
N LYS A 286 -2.82 28.19 -16.40
CA LYS A 286 -2.61 27.92 -17.83
C LYS A 286 -2.34 26.43 -18.07
N ASP A 287 -1.51 25.81 -17.23
CA ASP A 287 -1.21 24.38 -17.34
C ASP A 287 -2.43 23.53 -17.01
N TRP A 288 -3.19 23.93 -15.99
CA TRP A 288 -4.39 23.22 -15.57
C TRP A 288 -5.45 23.24 -16.68
N ASN A 289 -5.67 24.41 -17.29
CA ASN A 289 -6.54 24.52 -18.46
C ASN A 289 -6.03 23.68 -19.63
N TRP A 290 -4.74 23.71 -19.95
CA TRP A 290 -4.19 22.88 -21.02
C TRP A 290 -4.47 21.40 -20.79
N TYR A 291 -4.27 20.89 -19.57
CA TYR A 291 -4.53 19.48 -19.26
C TYR A 291 -6.01 19.15 -19.44
N LEU A 292 -6.91 19.97 -18.89
CA LEU A 292 -8.35 19.78 -19.02
C LEU A 292 -8.80 19.82 -20.48
N ASP A 293 -8.31 20.79 -21.25
CA ASP A 293 -8.64 20.98 -22.66
C ASP A 293 -8.17 19.80 -23.52
N LYS A 294 -6.96 19.28 -23.26
CA LYS A 294 -6.43 18.08 -23.94
C LYS A 294 -7.22 16.83 -23.58
N THR A 295 -7.42 16.60 -22.29
CA THR A 295 -8.01 15.35 -21.76
C THR A 295 -9.46 15.19 -22.22
N PHE A 296 -10.22 16.29 -22.23
CA PHE A 296 -11.66 16.31 -22.57
C PHE A 296 -11.95 16.93 -23.95
N ALA A 297 -10.94 17.08 -24.81
CA ALA A 297 -11.17 17.49 -26.20
C ALA A 297 -12.14 16.50 -26.88
N ALA A 298 -12.81 16.97 -27.94
CA ALA A 298 -13.76 16.16 -28.71
C ALA A 298 -13.13 14.86 -29.28
N ASP A 299 -11.82 14.85 -29.48
CA ASP A 299 -10.99 13.73 -29.91
C ASP A 299 -9.88 13.37 -28.89
N GLY A 300 -9.96 13.93 -27.67
CA GLY A 300 -8.96 13.77 -26.60
C GLY A 300 -8.99 12.43 -25.88
N ASP A 301 -8.12 12.27 -24.87
CA ASP A 301 -7.85 10.97 -24.21
C ASP A 301 -9.12 10.30 -23.66
N MET A 302 -10.05 11.06 -23.08
CA MET A 302 -11.32 10.52 -22.54
C MET A 302 -12.27 10.05 -23.65
N PHE A 303 -12.30 10.74 -24.80
CA PHE A 303 -13.07 10.28 -25.97
C PHE A 303 -12.50 8.97 -26.50
N GLN A 304 -11.17 8.86 -26.57
CA GLN A 304 -10.47 7.65 -27.04
C GLN A 304 -10.74 6.46 -26.11
N LEU A 305 -10.76 6.68 -24.80
CA LEU A 305 -11.15 5.66 -23.81
C LEU A 305 -12.62 5.22 -23.96
N ASN A 306 -13.53 6.14 -24.22
CA ASN A 306 -14.95 5.81 -24.46
C ASN A 306 -15.09 4.93 -25.70
N GLU A 307 -14.45 5.30 -26.82
CA GLU A 307 -14.54 4.50 -28.05
C GLU A 307 -13.81 3.15 -27.92
N ALA A 308 -12.71 3.07 -27.15
CA ALA A 308 -12.02 1.81 -26.89
C ALA A 308 -12.92 0.86 -26.09
N THR A 309 -13.61 1.38 -25.06
CA THR A 309 -14.54 0.59 -24.24
C THR A 309 -15.71 0.09 -25.07
N LYS A 310 -16.26 0.93 -25.95
CA LYS A 310 -17.35 0.57 -26.86
C LYS A 310 -16.96 -0.52 -27.86
N GLU A 311 -15.77 -0.40 -28.45
CA GLU A 311 -15.25 -1.41 -29.39
C GLU A 311 -15.01 -2.74 -28.68
N ALA A 312 -14.27 -2.72 -27.57
CA ALA A 312 -14.03 -3.92 -26.77
C ALA A 312 -15.34 -4.56 -26.30
N GLY A 313 -16.31 -3.77 -25.82
CA GLY A 313 -17.62 -4.26 -25.41
C GLY A 313 -18.38 -4.94 -26.55
N THR A 314 -18.32 -4.38 -27.76
CA THR A 314 -18.94 -4.99 -28.95
C THR A 314 -18.29 -6.33 -29.30
N GLU A 315 -16.95 -6.37 -29.38
CA GLU A 315 -16.20 -7.58 -29.74
C GLU A 315 -16.32 -8.69 -28.69
N LEU A 316 -16.40 -8.32 -27.41
CA LEU A 316 -16.56 -9.26 -26.29
C LEU A 316 -18.01 -9.68 -26.04
N GLY A 317 -18.98 -9.12 -26.77
CA GLY A 317 -20.39 -9.42 -26.60
C GLY A 317 -21.02 -8.84 -25.33
N ASP A 318 -20.44 -7.76 -24.80
CA ASP A 318 -20.89 -6.97 -23.65
C ASP A 318 -21.00 -5.48 -24.05
N PRO A 319 -21.93 -5.12 -24.96
CA PRO A 319 -21.97 -3.78 -25.56
C PRO A 319 -22.39 -2.68 -24.58
N ASP A 320 -22.99 -3.03 -23.44
CA ASP A 320 -23.43 -2.08 -22.41
C ASP A 320 -22.36 -1.87 -21.32
N HIS A 321 -21.16 -2.45 -21.50
CA HIS A 321 -20.06 -2.33 -20.55
C HIS A 321 -19.66 -0.87 -20.31
N LYS A 322 -19.29 -0.56 -19.06
CA LYS A 322 -18.76 0.75 -18.69
C LYS A 322 -17.45 0.63 -17.92
N THR A 323 -16.41 1.28 -18.45
CA THR A 323 -15.13 1.42 -17.76
C THR A 323 -15.25 2.45 -16.65
N LYS A 324 -14.81 2.11 -15.43
CA LYS A 324 -14.74 3.06 -14.32
C LYS A 324 -13.52 3.96 -14.47
N VAL A 325 -13.71 5.25 -14.22
CA VAL A 325 -12.70 6.28 -14.48
C VAL A 325 -12.43 7.07 -13.21
N VAL A 326 -11.15 7.26 -12.93
CA VAL A 326 -10.63 8.14 -11.88
C VAL A 326 -9.83 9.24 -12.56
N VAL A 327 -10.01 10.49 -12.14
CA VAL A 327 -9.31 11.65 -12.73
C VAL A 327 -8.42 12.29 -11.67
N MET A 328 -7.19 12.66 -12.03
CA MET A 328 -6.31 13.35 -11.09
C MET A 328 -6.85 14.70 -10.62
N ILE A 329 -6.44 15.09 -9.42
CA ILE A 329 -6.45 16.44 -8.88
C ILE A 329 -4.98 16.84 -8.74
N PRO A 330 -4.50 17.87 -9.48
CA PRO A 330 -3.16 18.39 -9.31
C PRO A 330 -2.94 18.94 -7.90
N ASP A 331 -1.72 18.86 -7.40
CA ASP A 331 -1.34 19.53 -6.16
C ASP A 331 -1.10 21.02 -6.48
N PRO A 332 -1.85 21.97 -5.88
CA PRO A 332 -1.60 23.40 -6.08
C PRO A 332 -0.25 23.85 -5.50
N GLY A 333 0.39 23.05 -4.65
CA GLY A 333 1.63 23.40 -3.96
C GLY A 333 1.43 24.51 -2.93
N GLU A 334 2.49 24.88 -2.22
CA GLU A 334 2.43 25.86 -1.11
C GLU A 334 3.19 27.17 -1.40
N TYR A 335 3.80 27.29 -2.58
CA TYR A 335 4.74 28.38 -2.87
C TYR A 335 4.46 29.16 -4.15
N VAL A 336 3.47 28.74 -4.96
CA VAL A 336 3.08 29.47 -6.17
C VAL A 336 2.49 30.83 -5.79
N THR A 337 3.09 31.91 -6.27
CA THR A 337 2.66 33.29 -5.93
C THR A 337 1.72 33.92 -6.95
N ASP A 338 1.65 33.35 -8.15
CA ASP A 338 0.83 33.82 -9.28
C ASP A 338 0.26 32.61 -10.02
N PHE A 339 -0.78 32.00 -9.44
CA PHE A 339 -1.41 30.81 -10.00
C PHE A 339 -2.33 31.13 -11.18
N GLY A 340 -3.08 32.22 -11.09
CA GLY A 340 -4.13 32.60 -12.02
C GLY A 340 -5.44 32.89 -11.30
N ASP A 341 -6.33 33.59 -11.98
CA ASP A 341 -7.64 34.00 -11.47
C ASP A 341 -8.70 32.94 -11.84
N VAL A 342 -9.13 32.15 -10.85
CA VAL A 342 -10.06 31.04 -11.05
C VAL A 342 -11.53 31.44 -10.95
N ASP A 343 -11.85 32.58 -10.32
CA ASP A 343 -13.23 33.03 -10.09
C ASP A 343 -13.60 34.30 -10.88
N GLY A 344 -12.65 34.88 -11.61
CA GLY A 344 -12.84 36.04 -12.47
C GLY A 344 -12.92 37.36 -11.71
N ASP A 345 -12.45 37.42 -10.45
CA ASP A 345 -12.47 38.65 -9.65
C ASP A 345 -11.36 39.66 -10.03
N GLY A 346 -10.50 39.28 -10.97
CA GLY A 346 -9.38 40.06 -11.48
C GLY A 346 -8.09 39.90 -10.66
N LYS A 347 -8.03 38.97 -9.70
CA LYS A 347 -6.85 38.68 -8.88
C LYS A 347 -6.39 37.25 -9.07
N SER A 348 -5.09 37.12 -9.25
CA SER A 348 -4.44 35.81 -9.28
C SER A 348 -4.35 35.22 -7.88
N GLU A 349 -4.59 33.92 -7.77
CA GLU A 349 -4.44 33.21 -6.50
C GLU A 349 -2.97 33.06 -6.12
N ASN A 350 -2.67 33.37 -4.85
CA ASN A 350 -1.34 33.26 -4.27
C ASN A 350 -1.37 32.25 -3.12
N PHE A 351 -0.62 31.17 -3.26
CA PHE A 351 -0.57 30.06 -2.31
C PHE A 351 0.56 30.20 -1.29
N ASN A 352 1.43 31.19 -1.44
CA ASN A 352 2.57 31.39 -0.56
C ASN A 352 2.13 32.04 0.75
N ALA A 353 2.12 31.25 1.84
CA ALA A 353 1.75 31.72 3.17
C ALA A 353 2.62 32.87 3.68
N GLY A 354 3.90 32.92 3.28
CA GLY A 354 4.80 34.04 3.61
C GLY A 354 4.41 35.37 2.95
N SER A 355 3.63 35.32 1.85
CA SER A 355 3.19 36.49 1.10
C SER A 355 1.81 36.98 1.50
N VAL A 356 0.86 36.07 1.74
CA VAL A 356 -0.56 36.42 1.98
C VAL A 356 -1.10 35.97 3.35
N GLY A 357 -0.29 35.28 4.15
CA GLY A 357 -0.69 34.67 5.41
C GLY A 357 -1.28 33.26 5.22
N GLU A 358 -1.13 32.41 6.24
CA GLU A 358 -1.51 30.98 6.20
C GLU A 358 -2.99 30.77 5.84
N GLN A 359 -3.89 31.53 6.45
CA GLN A 359 -5.33 31.40 6.22
C GLN A 359 -5.71 31.72 4.78
N GLN A 360 -5.16 32.80 4.21
CA GLN A 360 -5.47 33.19 2.83
C GLN A 360 -4.82 32.23 1.83
N ALA A 361 -3.58 31.79 2.09
CA ALA A 361 -2.91 30.80 1.27
C ALA A 361 -3.68 29.47 1.23
N MET A 362 -4.18 28.99 2.37
CA MET A 362 -5.07 27.82 2.42
C MET A 362 -6.35 28.05 1.62
N ALA A 363 -7.06 29.16 1.86
CA ALA A 363 -8.31 29.47 1.15
C ALA A 363 -8.12 29.54 -0.37
N ASN A 364 -7.00 30.12 -0.84
CA ASN A 364 -6.67 30.20 -2.26
C ASN A 364 -6.42 28.80 -2.87
N ARG A 365 -5.68 27.93 -2.16
CA ARG A 365 -5.45 26.54 -2.61
C ARG A 365 -6.75 25.73 -2.68
N GLN A 366 -7.59 25.85 -1.65
CA GLN A 366 -8.92 25.22 -1.61
C GLN A 366 -9.78 25.70 -2.77
N LYS A 367 -9.78 27.01 -3.05
CA LYS A 367 -10.49 27.60 -4.19
C LYS A 367 -10.02 27.02 -5.53
N ALA A 368 -8.70 26.91 -5.74
CA ALA A 368 -8.15 26.34 -6.97
C ALA A 368 -8.54 24.86 -7.15
N VAL A 369 -8.47 24.05 -6.09
CA VAL A 369 -8.89 22.64 -6.16
C VAL A 369 -10.39 22.50 -6.41
N ARG A 370 -11.22 23.32 -5.76
CA ARG A 370 -12.67 23.32 -6.05
C ARG A 370 -12.95 23.68 -7.50
N TRP A 371 -12.29 24.72 -8.03
CA TRP A 371 -12.41 25.11 -9.44
C TRP A 371 -12.04 23.95 -10.39
N TRP A 372 -10.96 23.23 -10.10
CA TRP A 372 -10.57 22.06 -10.89
C TRP A 372 -11.65 20.98 -10.90
N MET A 373 -12.19 20.65 -9.72
CA MET A 373 -13.25 19.64 -9.58
C MET A 373 -14.51 20.05 -10.36
N ASP A 374 -14.94 21.31 -10.24
CA ASP A 374 -16.09 21.84 -10.98
C ASP A 374 -15.89 21.70 -12.49
N GLU A 375 -14.69 22.02 -12.97
CA GLU A 375 -14.34 22.00 -14.38
C GLU A 375 -14.20 20.56 -14.93
N VAL A 376 -13.79 19.59 -14.11
CA VAL A 376 -13.84 18.16 -14.45
C VAL A 376 -15.29 17.68 -14.56
N LEU A 377 -16.12 17.94 -13.55
CA LEU A 377 -17.52 17.47 -13.51
C LEU A 377 -18.35 18.05 -14.66
N LYS A 378 -18.19 19.35 -14.92
CA LYS A 378 -18.85 20.04 -16.04
C LYS A 378 -18.44 19.46 -17.39
N ARG A 379 -17.14 19.24 -17.63
CA ARG A 379 -16.66 18.65 -18.88
C ARG A 379 -17.17 17.21 -19.04
N TRP A 380 -17.12 16.43 -17.97
CA TRP A 380 -17.65 15.07 -17.93
C TRP A 380 -19.12 15.02 -18.34
N GLU A 381 -19.98 15.81 -17.67
CA GLU A 381 -21.42 15.87 -17.97
C GLU A 381 -21.67 16.31 -19.41
N SER A 382 -20.98 17.36 -19.87
CA SER A 382 -21.14 17.88 -21.23
C SER A 382 -20.72 16.91 -22.34
N SER A 383 -19.77 16.02 -22.04
CA SER A 383 -19.24 15.06 -23.02
C SER A 383 -20.18 13.88 -23.25
N GLY A 384 -21.01 13.54 -22.25
CA GLY A 384 -22.02 12.48 -22.38
C GLY A 384 -21.44 11.11 -22.74
N TYR A 385 -20.27 10.75 -22.17
CA TYR A 385 -19.62 9.47 -22.43
C TYR A 385 -20.58 8.30 -22.15
N SER A 386 -20.71 7.41 -23.12
CA SER A 386 -21.74 6.35 -23.12
C SER A 386 -21.25 5.06 -22.46
N HIS A 387 -19.94 4.80 -22.51
CA HIS A 387 -19.31 3.55 -22.07
C HIS A 387 -18.33 3.78 -20.91
N MET A 388 -18.52 4.85 -20.15
CA MET A 388 -17.69 5.20 -19.00
C MET A 388 -18.54 5.63 -17.81
N GLU A 389 -17.98 5.47 -16.61
CA GLU A 389 -18.53 5.92 -15.34
C GLU A 389 -17.45 6.66 -14.55
N LEU A 390 -17.71 7.88 -14.10
CA LEU A 390 -16.80 8.62 -13.22
C LEU A 390 -16.94 8.03 -11.82
N ALA A 391 -15.92 7.29 -11.39
CA ALA A 391 -15.91 6.59 -10.11
C ALA A 391 -15.27 7.41 -8.99
N GLY A 392 -14.32 8.28 -9.34
CA GLY A 392 -13.56 8.99 -8.33
C GLY A 392 -12.59 10.04 -8.84
N LEU A 393 -11.90 10.65 -7.88
CA LEU A 393 -10.79 11.57 -8.12
C LEU A 393 -9.55 11.12 -7.35
N TYR A 394 -8.37 11.40 -7.91
CA TYR A 394 -7.08 10.95 -7.39
C TYR A 394 -6.21 12.13 -6.98
N TRP A 395 -5.74 12.20 -5.74
CA TRP A 395 -4.83 13.25 -5.30
C TRP A 395 -3.40 12.99 -5.80
N LEU A 396 -2.84 13.89 -6.61
CA LEU A 396 -1.57 13.66 -7.31
C LEU A 396 -0.34 13.62 -6.40
N SER A 397 -0.33 14.39 -5.30
CA SER A 397 0.80 14.41 -4.38
C SER A 397 0.90 13.07 -3.64
N GLU A 398 2.03 12.38 -3.77
CA GLU A 398 2.22 11.03 -3.21
C GLU A 398 2.59 11.03 -1.71
N GLN A 399 2.51 12.18 -1.03
CA GLN A 399 2.75 12.32 0.40
C GLN A 399 1.83 13.37 1.01
N VAL A 400 1.60 13.29 2.33
CA VAL A 400 0.99 14.41 3.05
C VAL A 400 2.02 15.54 3.12
N SER A 401 1.59 16.77 2.86
CA SER A 401 2.47 17.95 3.02
C SER A 401 3.09 17.98 4.43
N THR A 402 4.33 18.43 4.46
CA THR A 402 5.12 18.57 5.68
C THR A 402 4.69 19.79 6.50
N SER A 403 3.90 20.69 5.91
CA SER A 403 3.31 21.82 6.62
C SER A 403 2.27 21.35 7.64
N ALA A 404 2.05 22.16 8.69
CA ALA A 404 1.01 21.90 9.68
C ALA A 404 -0.38 21.81 9.05
N SER A 405 -0.58 22.47 7.91
CA SER A 405 -1.85 22.54 7.18
C SER A 405 -2.08 21.40 6.19
N GLY A 406 -1.07 20.53 5.97
CA GLY A 406 -1.15 19.43 5.02
C GLY A 406 -2.34 18.49 5.24
N PRO A 407 -2.53 17.94 6.47
CA PRO A 407 -3.69 17.10 6.77
C PRO A 407 -5.04 17.80 6.56
N ASP A 408 -5.13 19.10 6.88
CA ASP A 408 -6.38 19.87 6.73
C ASP A 408 -6.73 20.11 5.26
N MET A 409 -5.72 20.30 4.39
CA MET A 409 -5.95 20.36 2.95
C MET A 409 -6.54 19.05 2.43
N LEU A 410 -5.98 17.91 2.83
CA LEU A 410 -6.48 16.60 2.39
C LEU A 410 -7.89 16.31 2.93
N LYS A 411 -8.18 16.65 4.19
CA LYS A 411 -9.53 16.55 4.76
C LYS A 411 -10.54 17.38 3.97
N TYR A 412 -10.16 18.59 3.55
CA TYR A 412 -10.99 19.42 2.69
C TYR A 412 -11.23 18.75 1.33
N VAL A 413 -10.16 18.38 0.61
CA VAL A 413 -10.26 17.79 -0.73
C VAL A 413 -11.10 16.52 -0.72
N ASN A 414 -10.85 15.62 0.23
CA ASN A 414 -11.61 14.37 0.32
C ASN A 414 -13.07 14.61 0.70
N GLY A 415 -13.35 15.57 1.59
CA GLY A 415 -14.72 15.98 1.90
C GLY A 415 -15.48 16.54 0.69
N GLU A 416 -14.82 17.34 -0.16
CA GLU A 416 -15.40 17.84 -1.41
C GLU A 416 -15.67 16.71 -2.40
N ILE A 417 -14.76 15.73 -2.53
CA ILE A 417 -14.95 14.56 -3.40
C ILE A 417 -16.19 13.77 -2.95
N HIS A 418 -16.34 13.55 -1.64
CA HIS A 418 -17.48 12.84 -1.07
C HIS A 418 -18.80 13.60 -1.23
N ALA A 419 -18.78 14.93 -1.20
CA ALA A 419 -19.96 15.76 -1.43
C ALA A 419 -20.57 15.56 -2.83
N GLU A 420 -19.73 15.19 -3.81
CA GLU A 420 -20.14 14.86 -5.18
C GLU A 420 -20.54 13.38 -5.35
N GLY A 421 -20.49 12.59 -4.27
CA GLY A 421 -20.80 11.16 -4.28
C GLY A 421 -19.71 10.28 -4.91
N LEU A 422 -18.51 10.82 -5.10
CA LEU A 422 -17.36 10.15 -5.70
C LEU A 422 -16.45 9.51 -4.65
N LYS A 423 -15.55 8.62 -5.08
CA LYS A 423 -14.50 8.03 -4.23
C LYS A 423 -13.18 8.77 -4.36
N SER A 424 -12.43 8.87 -3.26
CA SER A 424 -11.11 9.48 -3.23
C SER A 424 -10.00 8.42 -3.27
N PHE A 425 -9.09 8.57 -4.23
CA PHE A 425 -7.99 7.64 -4.50
C PHE A 425 -6.62 8.27 -4.18
N TRP A 426 -5.68 7.43 -3.74
CA TRP A 426 -4.29 7.86 -3.46
C TRP A 426 -3.26 6.74 -3.63
N ILE A 427 -2.04 7.09 -4.05
CA ILE A 427 -0.94 6.15 -4.27
C ILE A 427 0.31 6.74 -3.61
N PRO A 428 0.54 6.47 -2.32
CA PRO A 428 1.73 6.95 -1.63
C PRO A 428 2.97 6.11 -1.96
N HIS A 429 4.08 6.78 -2.27
CA HIS A 429 5.39 6.15 -2.41
C HIS A 429 5.89 5.54 -1.10
N PHE A 430 6.91 4.69 -1.16
CA PHE A 430 7.34 3.90 0.01
C PHE A 430 7.75 4.74 1.22
N LEU A 431 8.36 5.90 0.96
CA LEU A 431 8.82 6.86 1.95
C LEU A 431 7.86 8.05 2.11
N ALA A 432 6.59 7.87 1.72
CA ALA A 432 5.58 8.92 1.79
C ALA A 432 5.36 9.34 3.24
N TYR A 433 5.58 10.62 3.51
CA TYR A 433 5.35 11.19 4.83
C TYR A 433 3.88 11.05 5.23
N LYS A 434 3.64 10.53 6.44
CA LYS A 434 2.31 10.35 7.03
C LYS A 434 1.35 9.50 6.18
N SER A 435 1.83 8.54 5.41
CA SER A 435 0.93 7.63 4.66
C SER A 435 -0.06 6.87 5.55
N TYR A 436 0.32 6.55 6.79
CA TYR A 436 -0.54 5.85 7.76
C TYR A 436 -1.87 6.56 8.09
N MET A 437 -1.95 7.89 7.94
CA MET A 437 -3.16 8.65 8.29
C MET A 437 -4.17 8.77 7.16
N TRP A 438 -4.02 8.02 6.06
CA TRP A 438 -4.89 8.12 4.88
C TRP A 438 -6.39 8.06 5.21
N LYS A 439 -6.79 7.20 6.17
CA LYS A 439 -8.18 7.11 6.65
C LYS A 439 -8.60 8.37 7.42
N GLU A 440 -7.71 8.92 8.25
CA GLU A 440 -7.98 10.12 9.05
C GLU A 440 -8.17 11.35 8.16
N VAL A 441 -7.43 11.42 7.06
CA VAL A 441 -7.58 12.51 6.09
C VAL A 441 -8.68 12.26 5.05
N GLY A 442 -9.33 11.10 5.07
CA GLY A 442 -10.56 10.83 4.32
C GLY A 442 -10.40 10.16 2.96
N PHE A 443 -9.25 9.56 2.63
CA PHE A 443 -9.15 8.75 1.42
C PHE A 443 -9.98 7.47 1.53
N ASP A 444 -10.54 6.99 0.42
CA ASP A 444 -11.30 5.73 0.36
C ASP A 444 -10.44 4.55 -0.13
N ALA A 445 -9.68 4.78 -1.21
CA ALA A 445 -8.94 3.75 -1.91
C ALA A 445 -7.47 4.12 -2.07
N VAL A 446 -6.60 3.40 -1.36
CA VAL A 446 -5.16 3.67 -1.35
C VAL A 446 -4.39 2.45 -1.85
N ALA A 447 -3.42 2.63 -2.73
CA ALA A 447 -2.48 1.57 -3.14
C ALA A 447 -1.05 1.96 -2.80
N PHE A 448 -0.40 1.21 -1.89
CA PHE A 448 0.95 1.53 -1.42
C PHE A 448 2.01 1.12 -2.44
N GLN A 449 2.92 2.02 -2.76
CA GLN A 449 3.91 1.84 -3.83
C GLN A 449 5.25 1.34 -3.29
N PRO A 450 5.76 0.17 -3.76
CA PRO A 450 7.04 -0.36 -3.29
C PRO A 450 8.29 0.40 -3.75
N ASN A 451 8.26 1.11 -4.88
CA ASN A 451 9.39 1.71 -5.59
C ASN A 451 10.51 0.73 -6.01
N TYR A 452 10.28 -0.58 -5.90
CA TYR A 452 11.28 -1.62 -6.16
C TYR A 452 11.73 -1.66 -7.63
N PHE A 453 10.84 -1.36 -8.57
CA PHE A 453 11.17 -1.40 -9.99
C PHE A 453 12.31 -0.41 -10.35
N PHE A 454 12.37 0.74 -9.68
CA PHE A 454 13.26 1.85 -10.02
C PHE A 454 14.58 1.85 -9.25
N GLU A 455 14.62 1.29 -8.05
CA GLU A 455 15.79 1.36 -7.18
C GLU A 455 16.59 0.04 -7.16
N GLU A 456 17.91 0.14 -7.00
CA GLU A 456 18.75 -1.03 -6.77
C GLU A 456 18.67 -1.46 -5.30
N MET A 457 17.88 -2.49 -5.02
CA MET A 457 17.73 -3.06 -3.67
C MET A 457 17.30 -4.53 -3.72
N SER A 458 17.11 -5.15 -2.55
CA SER A 458 16.60 -6.51 -2.42
C SER A 458 15.09 -6.58 -2.70
N SER A 459 14.62 -7.69 -3.29
CA SER A 459 13.20 -7.99 -3.50
C SER A 459 12.42 -8.16 -2.19
N GLU A 460 13.10 -8.24 -1.04
CA GLU A 460 12.49 -8.06 0.30
C GLU A 460 11.71 -6.74 0.42
N ARG A 461 11.98 -5.75 -0.44
CA ARG A 461 11.17 -4.53 -0.56
C ARG A 461 9.69 -4.84 -0.80
N LEU A 462 9.38 -5.83 -1.64
CA LEU A 462 8.00 -6.18 -1.98
C LEU A 462 7.26 -6.81 -0.79
N ASP A 463 8.00 -7.54 0.04
CA ASP A 463 7.49 -8.11 1.29
C ASP A 463 7.18 -7.01 2.30
N ASP A 464 8.10 -6.06 2.51
CA ASP A 464 7.89 -4.94 3.44
C ASP A 464 6.77 -3.99 2.99
N ALA A 465 6.65 -3.76 1.68
CA ALA A 465 5.54 -2.99 1.12
C ALA A 465 4.20 -3.70 1.32
N ALA A 466 4.14 -5.02 1.08
CA ALA A 466 2.96 -5.83 1.35
C ALA A 466 2.59 -5.81 2.85
N TYR A 467 3.59 -5.97 3.72
CA TYR A 467 3.40 -5.90 5.17
C TYR A 467 2.90 -4.52 5.63
N THR A 468 3.41 -3.45 5.03
CA THR A 468 2.96 -2.08 5.32
C THR A 468 1.53 -1.84 4.83
N ALA A 469 1.20 -2.31 3.62
CA ALA A 469 -0.13 -2.22 3.07
C ALA A 469 -1.15 -2.97 3.94
N GLU A 470 -0.83 -4.19 4.39
CA GLU A 470 -1.67 -4.96 5.30
C GLU A 470 -1.90 -4.23 6.64
N ARG A 471 -0.84 -3.70 7.23
CA ARG A 471 -0.88 -3.00 8.53
C ARG A 471 -1.72 -1.74 8.51
N PHE A 472 -1.68 -0.97 7.43
CA PHE A 472 -2.45 0.27 7.30
C PHE A 472 -3.76 0.11 6.54
N GLY A 473 -4.07 -1.09 6.05
CA GLY A 473 -5.29 -1.37 5.31
C GLY A 473 -5.31 -0.81 3.88
N MET A 474 -4.17 -0.75 3.22
CA MET A 474 -4.00 -0.27 1.85
C MET A 474 -3.95 -1.44 0.86
N GLY A 475 -4.19 -1.14 -0.41
CA GLY A 475 -3.83 -1.98 -1.55
C GLY A 475 -2.35 -1.87 -1.90
N VAL A 476 -1.96 -2.38 -3.07
CA VAL A 476 -0.56 -2.39 -3.54
C VAL A 476 -0.47 -1.85 -4.96
N GLU A 477 0.50 -0.98 -5.23
CA GLU A 477 0.84 -0.62 -6.61
C GLU A 477 1.84 -1.62 -7.21
N ILE A 478 1.60 -2.00 -8.47
CA ILE A 478 2.50 -2.79 -9.30
C ILE A 478 3.18 -1.85 -10.29
N GLU A 479 4.51 -1.76 -10.22
CA GLU A 479 5.29 -0.80 -10.99
C GLU A 479 6.14 -1.50 -12.06
N PHE A 480 6.02 -1.02 -13.30
CA PHE A 480 6.93 -1.34 -14.40
C PHE A 480 6.87 -0.28 -15.50
N ASP A 481 7.78 -0.34 -16.47
CA ASP A 481 7.72 0.48 -17.69
C ASP A 481 8.34 -0.25 -18.88
N GLY A 482 8.50 0.45 -20.02
CA GLY A 482 9.07 -0.10 -21.25
C GLY A 482 10.45 -0.76 -21.11
N ARG A 483 11.22 -0.49 -20.04
CA ARG A 483 12.49 -1.18 -19.76
C ARG A 483 12.30 -2.67 -19.48
N MET A 484 11.13 -3.11 -19.01
CA MET A 484 10.87 -4.56 -18.86
C MET A 484 10.99 -5.29 -20.21
N LEU A 485 10.73 -4.58 -21.32
CA LEU A 485 10.79 -5.12 -22.67
C LEU A 485 12.23 -5.30 -23.15
N THR A 486 13.14 -4.41 -22.76
CA THR A 486 14.48 -4.28 -23.36
C THR A 486 15.63 -4.61 -22.41
N ASP A 487 15.42 -4.55 -21.09
CA ASP A 487 16.46 -4.73 -20.08
C ASP A 487 16.16 -5.96 -19.19
N PRO A 488 17.04 -6.98 -19.15
CA PRO A 488 16.87 -8.17 -18.33
C PRO A 488 16.72 -7.89 -16.82
N VAL A 489 17.36 -6.84 -16.29
CA VAL A 489 17.25 -6.49 -14.87
C VAL A 489 15.85 -5.99 -14.55
N PHE A 490 15.31 -5.08 -15.37
CA PHE A 490 13.95 -4.56 -15.18
C PHE A 490 12.90 -5.63 -15.48
N ARG A 491 13.16 -6.52 -16.44
CA ARG A 491 12.31 -7.70 -16.68
C ARG A 491 12.23 -8.61 -15.45
N GLN A 492 13.37 -8.85 -14.80
CA GLN A 492 13.42 -9.64 -13.58
C GLN A 492 12.67 -8.94 -12.43
N ARG A 493 12.85 -7.62 -12.25
CA ARG A 493 12.11 -6.85 -11.24
C ARG A 493 10.60 -6.92 -11.47
N TYR A 494 10.15 -6.73 -12.71
CA TYR A 494 8.74 -6.89 -13.08
C TYR A 494 8.19 -8.28 -12.70
N LYS A 495 8.93 -9.34 -13.03
CA LYS A 495 8.55 -10.70 -12.63
C LYS A 495 8.48 -10.86 -11.10
N GLU A 496 9.39 -10.22 -10.37
CA GLU A 496 9.40 -10.28 -8.90
C GLU A 496 8.19 -9.58 -8.27
N TYR A 497 7.64 -8.52 -8.88
CA TYR A 497 6.32 -7.97 -8.47
C TYR A 497 5.21 -9.02 -8.62
N LEU A 498 5.13 -9.72 -9.76
CA LEU A 498 4.10 -10.73 -9.94
C LEU A 498 4.27 -11.92 -8.98
N ASP A 499 5.51 -12.40 -8.82
CA ASP A 499 5.83 -13.45 -7.85
C ASP A 499 5.52 -13.02 -6.42
N GLY A 500 5.79 -11.75 -6.09
CA GLY A 500 5.49 -11.16 -4.80
C GLY A 500 3.99 -11.19 -4.49
N GLY A 501 3.13 -10.98 -5.48
CA GLY A 501 1.68 -11.02 -5.24
C GLY A 501 1.14 -12.39 -4.89
N VAL A 502 1.79 -13.45 -5.40
CA VAL A 502 1.50 -14.82 -4.98
C VAL A 502 2.05 -15.08 -3.57
N LYS A 503 3.30 -14.67 -3.30
CA LYS A 503 4.00 -14.95 -2.03
C LYS A 503 3.42 -14.19 -0.84
N TYR A 504 3.03 -12.94 -1.05
CA TYR A 504 2.62 -11.99 -0.02
C TYR A 504 1.13 -11.64 -0.09
N GLY A 505 0.36 -12.37 -0.91
CA GLY A 505 -1.10 -12.38 -0.86
C GLY A 505 -1.82 -11.26 -1.62
N TYR A 506 -1.13 -10.29 -2.23
CA TYR A 506 -1.80 -9.18 -2.91
C TYR A 506 -2.35 -9.50 -4.32
N MET A 507 -2.06 -10.67 -4.89
CA MET A 507 -2.60 -11.02 -6.21
C MET A 507 -4.14 -11.10 -6.18
N THR A 508 -4.70 -11.72 -5.14
CA THR A 508 -6.14 -11.98 -5.01
C THR A 508 -6.75 -11.19 -3.87
N ASP A 509 -7.99 -10.74 -4.03
CA ASP A 509 -8.76 -10.04 -2.99
C ASP A 509 -8.12 -8.74 -2.45
N THR A 510 -7.23 -8.14 -3.24
CA THR A 510 -6.59 -6.86 -2.93
C THR A 510 -6.77 -5.89 -4.10
N PHE A 511 -7.15 -4.65 -3.78
CA PHE A 511 -7.14 -3.52 -4.70
C PHE A 511 -5.72 -3.23 -5.15
N LYS A 512 -5.52 -3.13 -6.47
CA LYS A 512 -4.21 -2.87 -7.05
C LYS A 512 -4.26 -1.70 -8.02
N ALA A 513 -3.21 -0.89 -7.99
CA ALA A 513 -2.92 0.11 -9.01
C ALA A 513 -1.75 -0.37 -9.87
N TYR A 514 -1.73 0.01 -11.15
CA TYR A 514 -0.69 -0.44 -12.09
C TYR A 514 -0.03 0.74 -12.80
N TYR A 515 1.17 1.10 -12.34
CA TYR A 515 2.08 2.01 -13.04
C TYR A 515 2.80 1.26 -14.17
N LYS A 516 2.81 1.87 -15.36
CA LYS A 516 3.29 1.22 -16.59
C LYS A 516 4.22 2.10 -17.42
N GLY A 517 4.68 3.21 -16.87
CA GLY A 517 5.31 4.29 -17.63
C GLY A 517 4.31 5.12 -18.43
N SER A 518 4.83 6.08 -19.20
CA SER A 518 4.09 6.74 -20.28
C SER A 518 4.15 5.90 -21.57
N GLY A 519 3.15 6.04 -22.44
CA GLY A 519 3.10 5.42 -23.75
C GLY A 519 2.57 3.97 -23.75
N PRO A 520 2.45 3.36 -24.94
CA PRO A 520 1.74 2.10 -25.14
C PRO A 520 2.61 0.87 -24.82
N VAL A 521 3.16 0.79 -23.59
CA VAL A 521 4.02 -0.32 -23.14
C VAL A 521 3.29 -1.67 -23.26
N LEU A 522 2.03 -1.74 -22.86
CA LEU A 522 1.24 -2.96 -22.99
C LEU A 522 0.88 -3.28 -24.44
N GLY A 523 0.56 -2.27 -25.26
CA GLY A 523 0.33 -2.47 -26.69
C GLY A 523 1.57 -3.04 -27.38
N THR A 524 2.75 -2.50 -27.05
CA THR A 524 4.05 -2.99 -27.55
C THR A 524 4.30 -4.44 -27.12
N ALA A 525 4.04 -4.77 -25.86
CA ALA A 525 4.20 -6.13 -25.35
C ALA A 525 3.21 -7.11 -26.01
N ALA A 526 1.95 -6.71 -26.14
CA ALA A 526 0.88 -7.53 -26.72
C ALA A 526 1.13 -7.82 -28.21
N ALA A 527 1.54 -6.83 -28.99
CA ALA A 527 1.78 -6.97 -30.43
C ALA A 527 3.13 -7.65 -30.77
N SER A 528 3.96 -7.97 -29.77
CA SER A 528 5.30 -8.48 -30.04
C SER A 528 5.31 -9.89 -30.63
N GLU A 529 6.07 -10.08 -31.70
CA GLU A 529 6.40 -11.40 -32.24
C GLU A 529 7.50 -12.09 -31.44
N ASP A 530 8.24 -11.37 -30.58
CA ASP A 530 9.23 -11.99 -29.69
C ASP A 530 8.50 -12.66 -28.51
N PRO A 531 8.57 -14.00 -28.37
CA PRO A 531 7.92 -14.70 -27.27
C PRO A 531 8.38 -14.26 -25.88
N GLU A 532 9.63 -13.77 -25.72
CA GLU A 532 10.09 -13.24 -24.43
C GLU A 532 9.43 -11.91 -24.07
N ILE A 533 8.97 -11.16 -25.07
CA ILE A 533 8.27 -9.89 -24.87
C ILE A 533 6.77 -10.14 -24.69
N ARG A 534 6.17 -10.92 -25.60
CA ARG A 534 4.74 -11.26 -25.57
C ARG A 534 4.33 -11.87 -24.23
N ILE A 535 5.14 -12.78 -23.69
CA ILE A 535 4.81 -13.50 -22.46
C ILE A 535 4.64 -12.57 -21.24
N MET A 536 5.29 -11.40 -21.22
CA MET A 536 5.10 -10.43 -20.13
C MET A 536 3.66 -9.90 -20.07
N TYR A 537 3.06 -9.60 -21.23
CA TYR A 537 1.65 -9.20 -21.29
C TYR A 537 0.72 -10.31 -20.81
N ASP A 538 1.00 -11.55 -21.22
CA ASP A 538 0.20 -12.72 -20.86
C ASP A 538 0.34 -13.10 -19.38
N TRP A 539 1.51 -12.89 -18.78
CA TRP A 539 1.72 -13.02 -17.34
C TRP A 539 0.97 -11.97 -16.54
N LEU A 540 0.96 -10.71 -17.00
CA LEU A 540 0.16 -9.66 -16.36
C LEU A 540 -1.34 -10.01 -16.39
N TYR A 541 -1.84 -10.48 -17.52
CA TYR A 541 -3.21 -10.94 -17.65
C TYR A 541 -3.53 -12.06 -16.66
N GLN A 542 -2.68 -13.09 -16.59
CA GLN A 542 -2.85 -14.16 -15.61
C GLN A 542 -2.81 -13.64 -14.17
N PHE A 543 -1.98 -12.63 -13.87
CA PHE A 543 -1.87 -12.05 -12.54
C PHE A 543 -3.16 -11.31 -12.15
N VAL A 544 -3.67 -10.46 -13.04
CA VAL A 544 -4.96 -9.75 -12.86
C VAL A 544 -6.12 -10.74 -12.68
N LYS A 545 -6.10 -11.86 -13.41
CA LYS A 545 -7.11 -12.93 -13.26
C LYS A 545 -6.89 -13.83 -12.04
N GLY A 546 -5.81 -13.66 -11.29
CA GLY A 546 -5.46 -14.49 -10.14
C GLY A 546 -5.07 -15.93 -10.52
N THR A 547 -4.66 -16.16 -11.76
CA THR A 547 -4.24 -17.48 -12.27
C THR A 547 -2.73 -17.61 -12.44
N TYR A 548 -1.98 -16.51 -12.30
CA TYR A 548 -0.51 -16.49 -12.35
C TYR A 548 0.09 -17.42 -11.29
N GLN A 549 1.20 -18.07 -11.64
CA GLN A 549 1.89 -19.01 -10.77
C GLN A 549 3.37 -18.70 -10.67
N LEU A 550 3.97 -19.07 -9.54
CA LEU A 550 5.42 -19.10 -9.41
C LEU A 550 6.01 -20.10 -10.43
N ASP A 551 7.23 -19.81 -10.90
CA ASP A 551 7.92 -20.61 -11.92
C ASP A 551 7.16 -20.78 -13.26
N ASN A 552 6.34 -19.78 -13.61
CA ASN A 552 5.62 -19.64 -14.89
C ASN A 552 6.47 -19.68 -16.17
N THR A 553 7.78 -19.78 -16.06
CA THR A 553 8.73 -19.95 -17.17
C THR A 553 9.11 -21.42 -17.41
N GLY A 554 8.69 -22.33 -16.54
CA GLY A 554 9.00 -23.76 -16.59
C GLY A 554 8.06 -24.55 -17.49
N THR A 555 8.53 -25.68 -18.04
CA THR A 555 7.65 -26.61 -18.75
C THR A 555 6.58 -27.20 -17.83
N VAL A 556 6.80 -27.27 -16.52
CA VAL A 556 5.78 -27.74 -15.57
C VAL A 556 4.56 -26.80 -15.49
N HIS A 557 4.73 -25.48 -15.66
CA HIS A 557 3.66 -24.49 -15.55
C HIS A 557 2.53 -24.71 -16.56
N MET A 558 2.89 -25.04 -17.81
CA MET A 558 1.92 -25.16 -18.89
C MET A 558 0.88 -26.26 -18.66
N LYS A 559 1.25 -27.34 -17.96
CA LYS A 559 0.28 -28.38 -17.57
C LYS A 559 -0.78 -27.82 -16.65
N GLU A 560 -0.37 -27.02 -15.69
CA GLU A 560 -1.30 -26.41 -14.74
C GLU A 560 -2.14 -25.32 -15.42
N LEU A 561 -1.58 -24.56 -16.35
CA LEU A 561 -2.34 -23.63 -17.19
C LEU A 561 -3.45 -24.37 -17.97
N VAL A 562 -3.15 -25.51 -18.62
CA VAL A 562 -4.16 -26.32 -19.30
C VAL A 562 -5.24 -26.79 -18.32
N ASN A 563 -4.86 -27.27 -17.14
CA ASN A 563 -5.81 -27.72 -16.10
C ASN A 563 -6.71 -26.57 -15.61
N GLN A 564 -6.14 -25.39 -15.37
CA GLN A 564 -6.88 -24.20 -14.95
C GLN A 564 -7.88 -23.77 -16.02
N LEU A 565 -7.44 -23.70 -17.28
CA LEU A 565 -8.30 -23.35 -18.41
C LEU A 565 -9.40 -24.41 -18.64
N GLU A 566 -9.11 -25.70 -18.44
CA GLU A 566 -10.13 -26.77 -18.47
C GLU A 566 -11.17 -26.61 -17.36
N LYS A 567 -10.74 -26.40 -16.11
CA LYS A 567 -11.66 -26.13 -14.98
C LYS A 567 -12.46 -24.85 -15.21
N GLY A 568 -11.87 -23.86 -15.86
CA GLY A 568 -12.51 -22.61 -16.27
C GLY A 568 -13.42 -22.73 -17.51
N GLY A 569 -13.66 -23.94 -18.02
CA GLY A 569 -14.58 -24.18 -19.14
C GLY A 569 -14.07 -23.70 -20.49
N GLN A 570 -12.76 -23.48 -20.64
CA GLN A 570 -12.16 -22.94 -21.87
C GLN A 570 -11.93 -24.00 -22.97
N PHE A 571 -12.33 -25.24 -22.71
CA PHE A 571 -12.29 -26.36 -23.65
C PHE A 571 -13.68 -26.95 -23.85
N LYS A 572 -14.04 -27.29 -25.09
CA LYS A 572 -15.34 -27.96 -25.37
C LYS A 572 -15.47 -29.37 -24.81
N SER A 573 -14.35 -30.03 -24.52
CA SER A 573 -14.36 -31.37 -23.93
C SER A 573 -13.07 -31.68 -23.18
N HIS A 574 -13.18 -32.55 -22.18
CA HIS A 574 -12.01 -33.16 -21.51
C HIS A 574 -11.06 -33.90 -22.46
N GLY A 575 -11.53 -34.31 -23.63
CA GLY A 575 -10.69 -34.95 -24.64
C GLY A 575 -9.67 -33.98 -25.22
N ALA A 576 -10.08 -32.73 -25.49
CA ALA A 576 -9.24 -31.70 -26.08
C ALA A 576 -8.14 -31.21 -25.14
N ALA A 577 -8.46 -30.99 -23.87
CA ALA A 577 -7.46 -30.64 -22.87
C ALA A 577 -6.46 -31.79 -22.68
N ARG A 578 -6.95 -33.02 -22.49
CA ARG A 578 -6.08 -34.20 -22.29
C ARG A 578 -5.15 -34.49 -23.46
N SER A 579 -5.57 -34.28 -24.71
CA SER A 579 -4.70 -34.48 -25.86
C SER A 579 -3.53 -33.50 -25.87
N LEU A 580 -3.77 -32.22 -25.55
CA LEU A 580 -2.71 -31.22 -25.38
C LEU A 580 -1.77 -31.57 -24.22
N THR A 581 -2.31 -31.93 -23.06
CA THR A 581 -1.52 -32.35 -21.90
C THR A 581 -0.61 -33.55 -22.23
N ALA A 582 -1.07 -34.53 -23.01
CA ALA A 582 -0.27 -35.70 -23.37
C ALA A 582 0.95 -35.36 -24.24
N HIS A 583 0.80 -34.43 -25.19
CA HIS A 583 1.93 -33.92 -25.96
C HIS A 583 2.90 -33.16 -25.06
N TRP A 584 2.36 -32.33 -24.17
CA TRP A 584 3.15 -31.53 -23.24
C TRP A 584 3.92 -32.36 -22.19
N ASP A 585 3.30 -33.41 -21.63
CA ASP A 585 3.97 -34.36 -20.73
C ASP A 585 5.19 -35.02 -21.39
N SER A 586 5.15 -35.20 -22.72
CA SER A 586 6.31 -35.68 -23.48
C SER A 586 7.39 -34.61 -23.61
N VAL A 587 7.04 -33.33 -23.78
CA VAL A 587 8.00 -32.21 -23.77
C VAL A 587 8.75 -32.16 -22.44
N VAL A 588 8.02 -32.15 -21.32
CA VAL A 588 8.59 -32.14 -19.96
C VAL A 588 9.54 -33.31 -19.77
N ARG A 589 9.08 -34.54 -20.07
CA ARG A 589 9.90 -35.76 -19.88
C ARG A 589 11.20 -35.73 -20.68
N PHE A 590 11.18 -35.26 -21.93
CA PHE A 590 12.38 -35.23 -22.75
C PHE A 590 13.31 -34.06 -22.39
N GLU A 591 12.77 -32.93 -21.94
CA GLU A 591 13.58 -31.83 -21.39
C GLU A 591 14.33 -32.27 -20.12
N GLU A 592 13.65 -32.95 -19.18
CA GLU A 592 14.25 -33.50 -17.95
C GLU A 592 15.36 -34.53 -18.25
N GLN A 593 15.24 -35.26 -19.36
CA GLN A 593 16.27 -36.20 -19.83
C GLN A 593 17.42 -35.52 -20.58
N GLY A 594 17.40 -34.19 -20.73
CA GLY A 594 18.36 -33.41 -21.50
C GLY A 594 18.24 -33.59 -23.02
N ASN A 595 17.16 -34.21 -23.51
CA ASN A 595 16.92 -34.45 -24.93
C ASN A 595 16.09 -33.32 -25.57
N LYS A 596 16.76 -32.18 -25.79
CA LYS A 596 16.13 -30.98 -26.36
C LYS A 596 15.50 -31.19 -27.74
N GLU A 597 16.09 -32.03 -28.58
CA GLU A 597 15.57 -32.32 -29.93
C GLU A 597 14.20 -33.00 -29.86
N GLN A 598 14.07 -34.05 -29.03
CA GLN A 598 12.78 -34.72 -28.84
C GLN A 598 11.76 -33.83 -28.12
N ALA A 599 12.21 -33.02 -27.15
CA ALA A 599 11.35 -32.05 -26.49
C ALA A 599 10.77 -31.04 -27.50
N SER A 600 11.62 -30.47 -28.38
CA SER A 600 11.19 -29.55 -29.44
C SER A 600 10.23 -30.23 -30.41
N GLY A 601 10.49 -31.47 -30.84
CA GLY A 601 9.59 -32.18 -31.76
C GLY A 601 8.21 -32.48 -31.16
N HIS A 602 8.12 -32.72 -29.85
CA HIS A 602 6.83 -32.86 -29.15
C HIS A 602 6.12 -31.52 -28.96
N LEU A 603 6.88 -30.44 -28.80
CA LEU A 603 6.36 -29.08 -28.70
C LEU A 603 5.77 -28.60 -30.04
N ASP A 604 6.42 -28.91 -31.16
CA ASP A 604 5.89 -28.60 -32.49
C ASP A 604 4.53 -29.30 -32.71
N ARG A 605 4.41 -30.58 -32.31
CA ARG A 605 3.13 -31.31 -32.34
C ARG A 605 2.08 -30.72 -31.41
N PHE A 606 2.49 -30.20 -30.25
CA PHE A 606 1.58 -29.49 -29.34
C PHE A 606 1.02 -28.24 -30.02
N LEU A 607 1.87 -27.43 -30.66
CA LEU A 607 1.46 -26.22 -31.37
C LEU A 607 0.54 -26.53 -32.56
N GLU A 608 0.87 -27.55 -33.38
CA GLU A 608 0.01 -28.02 -34.47
C GLU A 608 -1.37 -28.45 -33.95
N LEU A 609 -1.40 -29.21 -32.86
CA LEU A 609 -2.64 -29.68 -32.26
C LEU A 609 -3.45 -28.52 -31.65
N LEU A 610 -2.80 -27.56 -31.00
CA LEU A 610 -3.44 -26.37 -30.45
C LEU A 610 -4.11 -25.54 -31.55
N GLU A 611 -3.45 -25.37 -32.70
CA GLU A 611 -4.02 -24.68 -33.86
C GLU A 611 -5.23 -25.43 -34.43
N GLN A 612 -5.15 -26.75 -34.57
CA GLN A 612 -6.30 -27.57 -34.95
C GLN A 612 -7.46 -27.45 -33.96
N HIS A 613 -7.18 -27.41 -32.66
CA HIS A 613 -8.20 -27.20 -31.65
C HIS A 613 -8.84 -25.82 -31.75
N LYS A 614 -8.08 -24.75 -32.03
CA LYS A 614 -8.63 -23.40 -32.30
C LYS A 614 -9.56 -23.43 -33.51
N GLN A 615 -9.11 -23.96 -34.64
CA GLN A 615 -9.87 -24.00 -35.90
C GLN A 615 -11.18 -24.80 -35.78
N ASN A 616 -11.17 -25.89 -34.99
CA ASN A 616 -12.36 -26.69 -34.71
C ASN A 616 -13.23 -26.11 -33.57
N GLY A 617 -12.85 -24.96 -33.01
CA GLY A 617 -13.50 -24.32 -31.88
C GLY A 617 -13.53 -25.17 -30.62
N LEU A 618 -12.53 -26.04 -30.41
CA LEU A 618 -12.38 -26.91 -29.24
C LEU A 618 -11.68 -26.20 -28.07
N VAL A 619 -10.98 -25.10 -28.35
CA VAL A 619 -10.32 -24.19 -27.41
C VAL A 619 -10.91 -22.79 -27.61
N SER A 620 -11.17 -22.07 -26.52
CA SER A 620 -11.73 -20.72 -26.57
C SER A 620 -10.73 -19.68 -27.10
N GLY A 621 -11.24 -18.53 -27.55
CA GLY A 621 -10.42 -17.38 -27.93
C GLY A 621 -9.60 -16.80 -26.75
N LYS A 622 -10.01 -17.06 -25.50
CA LYS A 622 -9.26 -16.68 -24.28
C LYS A 622 -8.10 -17.61 -24.00
N ALA A 623 -8.31 -18.92 -24.13
CA ALA A 623 -7.30 -19.93 -23.81
C ALA A 623 -6.21 -20.03 -24.88
N TYR A 624 -6.56 -19.89 -26.15
CA TYR A 624 -5.60 -20.09 -27.24
C TYR A 624 -4.37 -19.15 -27.16
N PRO A 625 -4.51 -17.82 -27.01
CA PRO A 625 -3.38 -16.90 -26.97
C PRO A 625 -2.43 -17.21 -25.81
N LEU A 626 -2.97 -17.51 -24.63
CA LEU A 626 -2.18 -17.91 -23.46
C LEU A 626 -1.39 -19.18 -23.69
N LEU A 627 -2.04 -20.23 -24.19
CA LEU A 627 -1.40 -21.51 -24.43
C LEU A 627 -0.31 -21.38 -25.51
N LYS A 628 -0.58 -20.61 -26.56
CA LYS A 628 0.36 -20.36 -27.65
C LYS A 628 1.58 -19.60 -27.17
N ALA A 629 1.41 -18.48 -26.47
CA ALA A 629 2.52 -17.66 -26.00
C ALA A 629 3.44 -18.41 -25.04
N ASN A 630 2.87 -19.19 -24.11
CA ASN A 630 3.66 -20.03 -23.20
C ASN A 630 4.43 -21.12 -23.97
N ALA A 631 3.80 -21.76 -24.96
CA ALA A 631 4.46 -22.76 -25.80
C ALA A 631 5.58 -22.15 -26.65
N ASP A 632 5.37 -20.98 -27.25
CA ASP A 632 6.39 -20.27 -28.03
C ASP A 632 7.56 -19.79 -27.18
N TYR A 633 7.29 -19.34 -25.94
CA TYR A 633 8.32 -19.00 -24.97
C TYR A 633 9.21 -20.19 -24.65
N VAL A 634 8.61 -21.36 -24.38
CA VAL A 634 9.36 -22.61 -24.17
C VAL A 634 10.12 -23.03 -25.43
N ALA A 635 9.52 -22.87 -26.62
CA ALA A 635 10.15 -23.21 -27.89
C ALA A 635 11.44 -22.42 -28.11
N LYS A 636 11.42 -21.11 -27.81
CA LYS A 636 12.60 -20.24 -27.90
C LYS A 636 13.73 -20.67 -26.94
N ARG A 637 13.41 -21.28 -25.79
CA ARG A 637 14.40 -21.77 -24.82
C ARG A 637 14.98 -23.14 -25.17
N LEU A 638 14.18 -24.01 -25.80
CA LEU A 638 14.59 -25.36 -26.18
C LEU A 638 15.45 -25.38 -27.43
N ARG A 639 15.21 -24.44 -28.35
CA ARG A 639 15.99 -24.21 -29.57
C ARG A 639 17.24 -23.39 -29.26
#